data_AF-A0A1Y1LFD1-F1
#
_entry.id   AF-A0A1Y1LFD1-F1
#
_cell.length_a   1.000
_cell.length_b   1.000
_cell.length_c   1.000
_cell.angle_alpha   90.00
_cell.angle_beta   90.00
_cell.angle_gamma   90.00
#
_symmetry.space_group_name_H-M   'P 1'
#
loop_
_entity.id
_entity.type
_entity.pdbx_description
1 polymer ?
#
loop_
_entity_poly.entity_id
_entity_poly.type
_entity_poly.pdbx_seq_one_letter_code
_entity_poly.pdbx_strand_id
1 'polypeptide(L)'
;MSSRRWFWPTITGIEAEKLLMERGVDCSFLARPSSSNKGDFTLSVRRNGQVTHIKIQNSGDFYDLYGGEKFATLSELVQYYMENQGQLKEKNGEIIELKYPLNCEDPTTERWFHGHLSGKEAERLILERGKNGSFLVRESQSKPGDFVLSVRTDDRVTHVMIRCQDNFYDVGGGEKFKSLADLIEHYKKNPMVETSGTVVHLKQPFNATRISASGIHSRVKQLQKENGLTHFGKAGFWEEFESLQQQESKHLYSRKEGIKAENRNKNRYKNILPFDHTRVKLKDADPAVAGTDYINANYIKWDDTYSGNDLPNDPSGKMYIATQGCLPSTVDDFWKMVWQENCRVIVMTTKEIERGKNKCARYWPEPNTSKDFGKMSIKNVAESSTAHYTLREFLAKLNKVERKVFQYHFQAWPDHGVPSDPGCVLNFLHEVNKRQESLAQELPTDQPPGAILVHCSAGIGRTGTFIVIDMILDQIKKNGFDCEIDIQRTIQMVRSQRSGMVQTEAQYKFVYLAVQHHIETITERMKAEQKSIQLGREYTNIRYSNDTNSLPNSNLSSSLSGIGSTTTLNRSVLNLPYSPSIVTPPVVLRSESKKQPRAVSDIQLPRPPEDLPRPTIYENIPVKERKLINNSTVVCVTQPPPPPPRKT
;
A
#
# COMPACT_ATOMS: atom_id res chain seq x y z
N MET A 1 -16.24 8.32 7.02
CA MET A 1 -17.47 7.54 6.73
C MET A 1 -17.11 6.51 5.67
N SER A 2 -17.57 5.25 5.78
CA SER A 2 -17.17 4.20 4.83
C SER A 2 -17.59 4.55 3.40
N SER A 3 -16.65 4.39 2.45
CA SER A 3 -16.86 4.55 1.01
C SER A 3 -18.10 3.76 0.54
N ARG A 4 -19.04 4.42 -0.15
CA ARG A 4 -20.26 3.77 -0.72
C ARG A 4 -19.98 2.94 -1.97
N ARG A 5 -18.70 2.67 -2.29
CA ARG A 5 -18.30 1.96 -3.52
C ARG A 5 -18.80 0.51 -3.59
N TRP A 6 -19.27 -0.09 -2.50
CA TRP A 6 -19.99 -1.37 -2.52
C TRP A 6 -21.35 -1.29 -3.24
N PHE A 7 -21.83 -0.10 -3.58
CA PHE A 7 -23.05 0.09 -4.36
C PHE A 7 -22.75 0.08 -5.87
N TRP A 8 -23.32 -0.89 -6.57
CA TRP A 8 -23.21 -1.05 -8.02
C TRP A 8 -24.51 -0.63 -8.69
N PRO A 9 -24.55 0.54 -9.35
CA PRO A 9 -25.81 1.15 -9.83
C PRO A 9 -26.41 0.46 -11.05
N THR A 10 -25.62 -0.28 -11.84
CA THR A 10 -26.00 -0.73 -13.18
C THR A 10 -26.00 -2.24 -13.38
N ILE A 11 -25.54 -3.03 -12.40
CA ILE A 11 -25.36 -4.48 -12.57
C ILE A 11 -26.62 -5.28 -12.22
N THR A 12 -26.80 -6.38 -12.94
CA THR A 12 -27.84 -7.39 -12.71
C THR A 12 -27.46 -8.35 -11.57
N GLY A 13 -28.41 -9.20 -11.16
CA GLY A 13 -28.13 -10.28 -10.20
C GLY A 13 -27.07 -11.26 -10.69
N ILE A 14 -27.14 -11.65 -11.97
CA ILE A 14 -26.21 -12.61 -12.58
C ILE A 14 -24.79 -12.03 -12.63
N GLU A 15 -24.66 -10.75 -13.01
CA GLU A 15 -23.36 -10.07 -13.01
C GLU A 15 -22.80 -9.91 -11.59
N ALA A 16 -23.65 -9.62 -10.61
CA ALA A 16 -23.25 -9.58 -9.21
C ALA A 16 -22.74 -10.94 -8.70
N GLU A 17 -23.41 -12.05 -9.06
CA GLU A 17 -22.94 -13.40 -8.74
C GLU A 17 -21.56 -13.65 -9.34
N LYS A 18 -21.40 -13.37 -10.64
CA LYS A 18 -20.12 -13.54 -11.35
C LYS A 18 -19.00 -12.73 -10.68
N LEU A 19 -19.24 -11.44 -10.40
CA LEU A 19 -18.25 -10.56 -9.77
C LEU A 19 -17.87 -11.03 -8.37
N LEU A 20 -18.84 -11.42 -7.55
CA LEU A 20 -18.58 -11.95 -6.21
C LEU A 20 -17.81 -13.29 -6.25
N MET A 21 -18.08 -14.14 -7.25
CA MET A 21 -17.37 -15.39 -7.45
C MET A 21 -15.93 -15.20 -7.94
N GLU A 22 -15.71 -14.26 -8.87
CA GLU A 22 -14.40 -14.03 -9.50
C GLU A 22 -13.47 -13.15 -8.64
N ARG A 23 -14.01 -12.13 -7.97
CA ARG A 23 -13.24 -11.12 -7.23
C ARG A 23 -13.43 -11.16 -5.72
N GLY A 24 -14.57 -11.65 -5.24
CA GLY A 24 -14.88 -11.72 -3.82
C GLY A 24 -14.27 -12.93 -3.12
N VAL A 25 -14.23 -12.87 -1.79
CA VAL A 25 -14.05 -14.00 -0.86
C VAL A 25 -15.34 -14.28 -0.10
N ASP A 26 -15.40 -15.37 0.67
CA ASP A 26 -16.55 -15.58 1.56
C ASP A 26 -16.74 -14.39 2.52
N CYS A 27 -18.00 -14.04 2.76
CA CYS A 27 -18.46 -12.81 3.42
C CYS A 27 -18.23 -11.52 2.62
N SER A 28 -17.87 -11.63 1.33
CA SER A 28 -17.86 -10.45 0.44
C SER A 28 -19.28 -10.08 0.03
N PHE A 29 -19.55 -8.78 -0.09
CA PHE A 29 -20.89 -8.31 -0.42
C PHE A 29 -20.89 -7.08 -1.32
N LEU A 30 -21.98 -6.86 -2.03
CA LEU A 30 -22.28 -5.63 -2.75
C LEU A 30 -23.77 -5.33 -2.71
N ALA A 31 -24.15 -4.07 -2.85
CA ALA A 31 -25.55 -3.67 -3.02
C ALA A 31 -25.78 -3.16 -4.43
N ARG A 32 -27.00 -3.35 -4.95
CA ARG A 32 -27.40 -2.91 -6.30
C ARG A 32 -28.89 -2.60 -6.35
N PRO A 33 -29.39 -1.86 -7.35
CA PRO A 33 -30.83 -1.76 -7.59
C PRO A 33 -31.47 -3.13 -7.83
N SER A 34 -32.72 -3.27 -7.39
CA SER A 34 -33.52 -4.48 -7.61
C SER A 34 -33.98 -4.54 -9.07
N SER A 35 -33.65 -5.63 -9.77
CA SER A 35 -34.11 -5.88 -11.14
C SER A 35 -35.59 -6.27 -11.19
N SER A 36 -36.14 -6.78 -10.08
CA SER A 36 -37.54 -7.24 -10.01
C SER A 36 -38.53 -6.15 -9.61
N ASN A 37 -38.11 -5.20 -8.75
CA ASN A 37 -38.98 -4.14 -8.24
C ASN A 37 -38.28 -2.78 -8.42
N LYS A 38 -38.86 -1.89 -9.22
CA LYS A 38 -38.34 -0.53 -9.39
C LYS A 38 -38.47 0.24 -8.07
N GLY A 39 -37.36 0.81 -7.60
CA GLY A 39 -37.28 1.59 -6.35
C GLY A 39 -36.64 0.83 -5.17
N ASP A 40 -36.70 -0.51 -5.21
CA ASP A 40 -36.07 -1.38 -4.21
C ASP A 40 -34.59 -1.67 -4.54
N PHE A 41 -33.86 -2.20 -3.56
CA PHE A 41 -32.46 -2.58 -3.69
C PHE A 41 -32.26 -4.08 -3.38
N THR A 42 -31.08 -4.60 -3.68
CA THR A 42 -30.69 -5.98 -3.37
C THR A 42 -29.25 -6.01 -2.86
N LEU A 43 -29.06 -6.64 -1.71
CA LEU A 43 -27.77 -6.96 -1.14
C LEU A 43 -27.36 -8.36 -1.58
N SER A 44 -26.25 -8.47 -2.31
CA SER A 44 -25.71 -9.74 -2.80
C SER A 44 -24.50 -10.10 -1.95
N VAL A 45 -24.49 -11.29 -1.35
CA VAL A 45 -23.45 -11.72 -0.38
C VAL A 45 -22.91 -13.09 -0.78
N ARG A 46 -21.59 -13.21 -0.89
CA ARG A 46 -20.92 -14.50 -1.09
C ARG A 46 -20.75 -15.22 0.25
N ARG A 47 -21.23 -16.46 0.34
CA ARG A 47 -21.07 -17.33 1.52
C ARG A 47 -21.03 -18.79 1.10
N ASN A 48 -20.14 -19.58 1.71
CA ASN A 48 -19.98 -21.01 1.44
C ASN A 48 -19.74 -21.32 -0.05
N GLY A 49 -19.05 -20.41 -0.77
CA GLY A 49 -18.85 -20.51 -2.22
C GLY A 49 -20.12 -20.39 -3.07
N GLN A 50 -21.21 -19.85 -2.52
CA GLN A 50 -22.45 -19.48 -3.21
C GLN A 50 -22.77 -17.99 -2.98
N VAL A 51 -23.63 -17.41 -3.81
CA VAL A 51 -24.09 -16.03 -3.62
C VAL A 51 -25.56 -16.03 -3.23
N THR A 52 -25.89 -15.27 -2.18
CA THR A 52 -27.26 -15.09 -1.69
C THR A 52 -27.70 -13.66 -1.95
N HIS A 53 -28.92 -13.49 -2.45
CA HIS A 53 -29.51 -12.19 -2.74
C HIS A 53 -30.60 -11.86 -1.72
N ILE A 54 -30.45 -10.73 -1.04
CA ILE A 54 -31.33 -10.28 0.03
C ILE A 54 -31.99 -8.99 -0.43
N LYS A 55 -33.33 -8.96 -0.49
CA LYS A 55 -34.07 -7.77 -0.92
C LYS A 55 -34.06 -6.71 0.17
N ILE A 56 -33.81 -5.48 -0.23
CA ILE A 56 -33.95 -4.28 0.59
C ILE A 56 -35.14 -3.50 0.04
N GLN A 57 -36.16 -3.30 0.87
CA GLN A 57 -37.33 -2.54 0.50
C GLN A 57 -37.06 -1.05 0.77
N ASN A 58 -37.54 -0.20 -0.13
CA ASN A 58 -37.51 1.26 0.04
C ASN A 58 -38.94 1.79 -0.01
N SER A 59 -39.48 2.18 1.14
CA SER A 59 -40.84 2.71 1.26
C SER A 59 -40.97 4.19 0.88
N GLY A 60 -39.84 4.87 0.65
CA GLY A 60 -39.76 6.33 0.54
C GLY A 60 -39.45 7.02 1.86
N ASP A 61 -39.75 6.38 2.99
CA ASP A 61 -39.50 6.90 4.35
C ASP A 61 -38.30 6.23 5.04
N PHE A 62 -38.03 4.96 4.72
CA PHE A 62 -36.93 4.17 5.29
C PHE A 62 -36.55 2.99 4.41
N TYR A 63 -35.38 2.42 4.71
CA TYR A 63 -34.83 1.19 4.14
C TYR A 63 -34.89 0.06 5.16
N ASP A 64 -35.40 -1.11 4.78
CA ASP A 64 -35.42 -2.30 5.63
C ASP A 64 -35.16 -3.59 4.86
N LEU A 65 -34.69 -4.60 5.59
CA LEU A 65 -34.56 -5.97 5.11
C LEU A 65 -35.76 -6.75 5.62
N TYR A 66 -36.82 -6.87 4.80
CA TYR A 66 -38.06 -7.63 5.04
C TYR A 66 -38.30 -8.05 6.50
N GLY A 67 -38.78 -7.10 7.34
CA GLY A 67 -39.14 -7.36 8.74
C GLY A 67 -38.00 -7.22 9.76
N GLY A 68 -36.84 -6.67 9.35
CA GLY A 68 -35.73 -6.29 10.21
C GLY A 68 -35.78 -4.84 10.72
N GLU A 69 -34.62 -4.35 11.15
CA GLU A 69 -34.42 -2.95 11.57
C GLU A 69 -34.62 -1.98 10.39
N LYS A 70 -35.03 -0.75 10.71
CA LYS A 70 -35.33 0.31 9.73
C LYS A 70 -34.23 1.38 9.76
N PHE A 71 -33.79 1.83 8.58
CA PHE A 71 -32.68 2.77 8.42
C PHE A 71 -33.06 3.96 7.54
N ALA A 72 -32.49 5.13 7.79
CA ALA A 72 -32.79 6.33 6.99
C ALA A 72 -32.04 6.32 5.64
N THR A 73 -30.88 5.67 5.58
CA THR A 73 -30.12 5.50 4.34
C THR A 73 -29.63 4.07 4.13
N LEU A 74 -29.48 3.68 2.86
CA LEU A 74 -28.85 2.39 2.49
C LEU A 74 -27.45 2.21 3.11
N SER A 75 -26.72 3.30 3.33
CA SER A 75 -25.38 3.24 3.95
C SER A 75 -25.42 2.95 5.44
N GLU A 76 -26.39 3.51 6.17
CA GLU A 76 -26.59 3.19 7.58
C GLU A 76 -26.98 1.72 7.74
N LEU A 77 -27.85 1.21 6.87
CA LEU A 77 -28.22 -0.21 6.84
C LEU A 77 -26.98 -1.10 6.68
N VAL A 78 -26.15 -0.85 5.67
CA VAL A 78 -24.94 -1.65 5.43
C VAL A 78 -23.95 -1.52 6.59
N GLN A 79 -23.69 -0.30 7.07
CA GLN A 79 -22.77 -0.05 8.17
C GLN A 79 -23.21 -0.81 9.44
N TYR A 80 -24.50 -0.77 9.77
CA TYR A 80 -25.05 -1.46 10.93
C TYR A 80 -24.79 -2.96 10.89
N TYR A 81 -25.06 -3.63 9.77
CA TYR A 81 -24.83 -5.07 9.65
C TYR A 81 -23.37 -5.47 9.47
N MET A 82 -22.49 -4.55 9.06
CA MET A 82 -21.03 -4.75 9.10
C MET A 82 -20.49 -4.69 10.53
N GLU A 83 -21.00 -3.79 11.36
CA GLU A 83 -20.55 -3.62 12.76
C GLU A 83 -21.20 -4.65 13.71
N ASN A 84 -22.43 -5.09 13.41
CA ASN A 84 -23.21 -6.00 14.26
C ASN A 84 -23.32 -7.40 13.63
N GLN A 85 -22.17 -8.09 13.56
CA GLN A 85 -22.10 -9.47 13.03
C GLN A 85 -23.04 -10.39 13.82
N GLY A 86 -23.79 -11.25 13.12
CA GLY A 86 -24.75 -12.17 13.73
C GLY A 86 -26.21 -11.73 13.73
N GLN A 87 -26.50 -10.46 13.40
CA GLN A 87 -27.86 -9.92 13.35
C GLN A 87 -28.57 -10.18 12.02
N LEU A 88 -27.82 -10.23 10.92
CA LEU A 88 -28.37 -10.56 9.60
C LEU A 88 -28.52 -12.08 9.48
N LYS A 89 -29.75 -12.56 9.30
CA LYS A 89 -30.06 -13.99 9.26
C LYS A 89 -30.98 -14.34 8.10
N GLU A 90 -30.82 -15.54 7.56
CA GLU A 90 -31.74 -16.12 6.59
C GLU A 90 -32.98 -16.72 7.28
N LYS A 91 -34.03 -17.05 6.52
CA LYS A 91 -35.28 -17.63 7.05
C LYS A 91 -35.10 -18.95 7.81
N ASN A 92 -34.04 -19.70 7.50
CA ASN A 92 -33.66 -20.94 8.19
C ASN A 92 -32.85 -20.69 9.49
N GLY A 93 -32.54 -19.43 9.82
CA GLY A 93 -31.78 -19.03 11.01
C GLY A 93 -30.27 -18.94 10.80
N GLU A 94 -29.74 -19.26 9.61
CA GLU A 94 -28.31 -19.11 9.32
C GLU A 94 -27.87 -17.65 9.32
N ILE A 95 -26.70 -17.39 9.91
CA ILE A 95 -26.12 -16.05 9.98
C ILE A 95 -25.48 -15.69 8.64
N ILE A 96 -25.70 -14.46 8.19
CA ILE A 96 -25.06 -13.87 7.02
C ILE A 96 -24.12 -12.76 7.51
N GLU A 97 -22.83 -12.94 7.27
CA GLU A 97 -21.80 -11.98 7.67
C GLU A 97 -21.46 -11.03 6.52
N LEU A 98 -21.45 -9.73 6.80
CA LEU A 98 -20.98 -8.70 5.87
C LEU A 98 -19.59 -8.24 6.31
N LYS A 99 -18.53 -8.74 5.68
CA LYS A 99 -17.15 -8.42 6.07
C LYS A 99 -16.40 -7.61 5.03
N TYR A 100 -16.50 -8.01 3.77
CA TYR A 100 -15.65 -7.47 2.71
C TYR A 100 -16.49 -6.79 1.62
N PRO A 101 -16.65 -5.46 1.61
CA PRO A 101 -17.36 -4.78 0.53
C PRO A 101 -16.63 -5.00 -0.81
N LEU A 102 -17.35 -5.51 -1.81
CA LEU A 102 -16.86 -5.63 -3.18
C LEU A 102 -17.13 -4.32 -3.92
N ASN A 103 -16.09 -3.53 -4.15
CA ASN A 103 -16.23 -2.17 -4.66
C ASN A 103 -16.41 -2.14 -6.20
N CYS A 104 -17.33 -1.28 -6.64
CA CYS A 104 -17.55 -0.92 -8.03
C CYS A 104 -16.27 -0.31 -8.61
N GLU A 105 -15.95 -0.71 -9.85
CA GLU A 105 -14.83 -0.10 -10.57
C GLU A 105 -15.14 1.36 -10.85
N ASP A 106 -14.10 2.20 -10.82
CA ASP A 106 -14.27 3.61 -11.16
C ASP A 106 -14.83 3.71 -12.59
N PRO A 107 -15.80 4.61 -12.85
CA PRO A 107 -16.41 4.79 -14.17
C PRO A 107 -15.39 5.25 -15.24
N THR A 108 -14.19 5.61 -14.81
CA THR A 108 -13.08 5.98 -15.66
C THR A 108 -11.75 5.73 -14.95
N THR A 109 -10.70 5.44 -15.70
CA THR A 109 -9.32 5.37 -15.18
C THR A 109 -8.65 6.75 -15.12
N GLU A 110 -9.32 7.82 -15.58
CA GLU A 110 -8.76 9.16 -15.71
C GLU A 110 -8.35 9.80 -14.37
N ARG A 111 -7.17 10.44 -14.31
CA ARG A 111 -6.62 11.02 -13.06
C ARG A 111 -7.46 12.16 -12.48
N TRP A 112 -8.25 12.87 -13.28
CA TRP A 112 -9.13 13.93 -12.78
C TRP A 112 -10.38 13.42 -12.06
N PHE A 113 -10.61 12.10 -12.01
CA PHE A 113 -11.70 11.50 -11.26
C PHE A 113 -11.25 11.20 -9.81
N HIS A 114 -11.99 11.72 -8.84
CA HIS A 114 -11.70 11.60 -7.40
C HIS A 114 -12.63 10.61 -6.68
N GLY A 115 -13.59 10.01 -7.38
CA GLY A 115 -14.59 9.12 -6.78
C GLY A 115 -15.36 9.82 -5.66
N HIS A 116 -15.38 9.20 -4.48
CA HIS A 116 -16.05 9.73 -3.30
C HIS A 116 -15.27 10.92 -2.70
N LEU A 117 -15.66 12.14 -3.08
CA LEU A 117 -15.14 13.39 -2.54
C LEU A 117 -16.32 14.33 -2.27
N SER A 118 -16.39 14.94 -1.09
CA SER A 118 -17.47 15.89 -0.80
C SER A 118 -17.27 17.20 -1.58
N GLY A 119 -18.37 17.96 -1.76
CA GLY A 119 -18.28 19.30 -2.36
C GLY A 119 -17.33 20.21 -1.59
N LYS A 120 -17.48 20.29 -0.26
CA LYS A 120 -16.64 21.10 0.61
C LYS A 120 -15.16 20.73 0.54
N GLU A 121 -14.85 19.44 0.48
CA GLU A 121 -13.46 18.99 0.33
C GLU A 121 -12.91 19.33 -1.05
N ALA A 122 -13.71 19.12 -2.11
CA ALA A 122 -13.31 19.52 -3.46
C ALA A 122 -13.00 21.02 -3.53
N GLU A 123 -13.85 21.87 -2.94
CA GLU A 123 -13.59 23.32 -2.82
C GLU A 123 -12.26 23.59 -2.13
N ARG A 124 -12.07 23.03 -0.92
CA ARG A 124 -10.85 23.21 -0.14
C ARG A 124 -9.61 22.78 -0.93
N LEU A 125 -9.62 21.60 -1.53
CA LEU A 125 -8.48 21.06 -2.26
C LEU A 125 -8.11 21.89 -3.49
N ILE A 126 -9.12 22.28 -4.27
CA ILE A 126 -8.92 23.03 -5.52
C ILE A 126 -8.50 24.48 -5.22
N LEU A 127 -9.03 25.11 -4.17
CA LEU A 127 -8.65 26.47 -3.79
C LEU A 127 -7.22 26.52 -3.21
N GLU A 128 -6.85 25.55 -2.37
CA GLU A 128 -5.51 25.47 -1.76
C GLU A 128 -4.39 25.11 -2.75
N ARG A 129 -4.69 24.25 -3.72
CA ARG A 129 -3.66 23.61 -4.58
C ARG A 129 -3.89 23.76 -6.08
N GLY A 130 -5.12 24.00 -6.51
CA GLY A 130 -5.47 24.17 -7.92
C GLY A 130 -5.14 25.57 -8.44
N LYS A 131 -5.05 25.71 -9.76
CA LYS A 131 -4.94 27.01 -10.45
C LYS A 131 -6.28 27.37 -11.08
N ASN A 132 -6.47 28.61 -11.52
CA ASN A 132 -7.71 28.99 -12.21
C ASN A 132 -7.95 28.09 -13.44
N GLY A 133 -9.17 27.56 -13.60
CA GLY A 133 -9.52 26.52 -14.57
C GLY A 133 -9.09 25.09 -14.21
N SER A 134 -8.61 24.86 -12.98
CA SER A 134 -8.40 23.51 -12.46
C SER A 134 -9.73 22.81 -12.22
N PHE A 135 -9.88 21.58 -12.69
CA PHE A 135 -11.12 20.84 -12.56
C PHE A 135 -10.92 19.41 -12.04
N LEU A 136 -11.94 18.88 -11.35
CA LEU A 136 -12.05 17.45 -11.01
C LEU A 136 -13.48 16.97 -11.16
N VAL A 137 -13.66 15.66 -11.31
CA VAL A 137 -14.97 15.01 -11.25
C VAL A 137 -15.03 14.11 -10.03
N ARG A 138 -16.17 14.14 -9.35
CA ARG A 138 -16.46 13.37 -8.13
C ARG A 138 -17.87 12.79 -8.19
N GLU A 139 -18.15 11.82 -7.34
CA GLU A 139 -19.51 11.30 -7.15
C GLU A 139 -20.43 12.36 -6.53
N SER A 140 -21.71 12.31 -6.93
CA SER A 140 -22.74 13.14 -6.32
C SER A 140 -23.17 12.56 -4.98
N GLN A 141 -22.98 13.34 -3.89
CA GLN A 141 -23.46 12.95 -2.56
C GLN A 141 -24.98 13.11 -2.41
N SER A 142 -25.58 14.02 -3.17
CA SER A 142 -27.03 14.30 -3.10
C SER A 142 -27.85 13.33 -3.94
N LYS A 143 -27.30 12.79 -5.04
CA LYS A 143 -28.02 11.87 -5.93
C LYS A 143 -27.12 10.71 -6.36
N PRO A 144 -27.22 9.54 -5.70
CA PRO A 144 -26.42 8.37 -6.02
C PRO A 144 -26.54 7.96 -7.50
N GLY A 145 -25.41 7.63 -8.13
CA GLY A 145 -25.30 7.31 -9.55
C GLY A 145 -25.01 8.51 -10.47
N ASP A 146 -25.25 9.73 -10.00
CA ASP A 146 -24.84 10.96 -10.68
C ASP A 146 -23.43 11.42 -10.22
N PHE A 147 -22.83 12.34 -10.97
CA PHE A 147 -21.50 12.88 -10.74
C PHE A 147 -21.53 14.40 -10.66
N VAL A 148 -20.42 15.02 -10.23
CA VAL A 148 -20.27 16.47 -10.17
C VAL A 148 -18.90 16.88 -10.72
N LEU A 149 -18.91 17.77 -11.70
CA LEU A 149 -17.72 18.45 -12.18
C LEU A 149 -17.48 19.72 -11.34
N SER A 150 -16.38 19.74 -10.60
CA SER A 150 -15.98 20.86 -9.74
C SER A 150 -14.84 21.61 -10.41
N VAL A 151 -15.00 22.91 -10.66
CA VAL A 151 -14.06 23.73 -11.45
C VAL A 151 -13.70 24.99 -10.70
N ARG A 152 -12.41 25.31 -10.58
CA ARG A 152 -11.96 26.61 -10.07
C ARG A 152 -12.27 27.70 -11.09
N THR A 153 -13.09 28.65 -10.67
CA THR A 153 -13.41 29.87 -11.40
C THR A 153 -12.96 31.05 -10.54
N ASP A 154 -11.73 31.48 -10.76
CA ASP A 154 -11.03 32.50 -9.98
C ASP A 154 -10.89 32.11 -8.49
N ASP A 155 -11.61 32.81 -7.60
CA ASP A 155 -11.56 32.63 -6.15
C ASP A 155 -12.70 31.77 -5.60
N ARG A 156 -13.48 31.15 -6.48
CA ARG A 156 -14.55 30.21 -6.12
C ARG A 156 -14.45 28.92 -6.91
N VAL A 157 -15.27 27.95 -6.51
CA VAL A 157 -15.40 26.68 -7.20
C VAL A 157 -16.84 26.52 -7.66
N THR A 158 -17.02 26.33 -8.95
CA THR A 158 -18.33 26.06 -9.57
C THR A 158 -18.55 24.54 -9.60
N HIS A 159 -19.73 24.09 -9.15
CA HIS A 159 -20.12 22.69 -9.17
C HIS A 159 -21.21 22.45 -10.23
N VAL A 160 -20.90 21.68 -11.25
CA VAL A 160 -21.82 21.31 -12.35
C VAL A 160 -22.26 19.86 -12.16
N MET A 161 -23.57 19.63 -12.05
CA MET A 161 -24.13 18.28 -11.94
C MET A 161 -23.99 17.54 -13.27
N ILE A 162 -23.48 16.32 -13.23
CA ILE A 162 -23.44 15.39 -14.35
C ILE A 162 -24.43 14.26 -14.05
N ARG A 163 -25.48 14.16 -14.84
CA ARG A 163 -26.51 13.13 -14.71
C ARG A 163 -26.11 11.88 -15.48
N CYS A 164 -26.32 10.70 -14.89
CA CYS A 164 -26.19 9.42 -15.57
C CYS A 164 -27.58 8.85 -15.84
N GLN A 165 -27.99 8.75 -17.11
CA GLN A 165 -29.28 8.23 -17.52
C GLN A 165 -29.11 7.29 -18.72
N ASP A 166 -29.64 6.06 -18.64
CA ASP A 166 -29.56 5.05 -19.69
C ASP A 166 -28.12 4.78 -20.20
N ASN A 167 -27.13 4.82 -19.30
CA ASN A 167 -25.70 4.72 -19.59
C ASN A 167 -25.12 5.88 -20.43
N PHE A 168 -25.82 7.01 -20.49
CA PHE A 168 -25.31 8.26 -21.05
C PHE A 168 -25.13 9.32 -19.97
N TYR A 169 -24.18 10.21 -20.20
CA TYR A 169 -23.81 11.32 -19.32
C TYR A 169 -24.20 12.65 -19.95
N ASP A 170 -24.82 13.54 -19.18
CA ASP A 170 -25.11 14.92 -19.57
C ASP A 170 -25.05 15.89 -18.38
N VAL A 171 -25.08 17.20 -18.62
CA VAL A 171 -24.98 18.25 -17.59
C VAL A 171 -26.29 18.98 -17.30
N GLY A 172 -27.44 18.37 -17.60
CA GLY A 172 -28.75 19.04 -17.45
C GLY A 172 -29.51 19.27 -18.75
N GLY A 173 -28.83 19.20 -19.89
CA GLY A 173 -29.37 19.37 -21.24
C GLY A 173 -28.25 19.34 -22.30
N GLY A 174 -28.60 19.44 -23.58
CA GLY A 174 -27.64 19.42 -24.69
C GLY A 174 -27.25 18.01 -25.15
N GLU A 175 -25.98 17.85 -25.56
CA GLU A 175 -25.44 16.58 -26.03
C GLU A 175 -25.33 15.53 -24.91
N LYS A 176 -25.55 14.27 -25.28
CA LYS A 176 -25.37 13.10 -24.40
C LYS A 176 -24.10 12.35 -24.78
N PHE A 177 -23.33 11.96 -23.78
CA PHE A 177 -22.02 11.33 -23.94
C PHE A 177 -22.02 9.88 -23.47
N LYS A 178 -21.23 9.02 -24.11
CA LYS A 178 -21.11 7.59 -23.74
C LYS A 178 -20.20 7.35 -22.54
N SER A 179 -19.32 8.29 -22.24
CA SER A 179 -18.40 8.22 -21.11
C SER A 179 -18.17 9.59 -20.47
N LEU A 180 -17.76 9.59 -19.21
CA LEU A 180 -17.31 10.82 -18.54
C LEU A 180 -16.10 11.45 -19.26
N ALA A 181 -15.24 10.65 -19.87
CA ALA A 181 -14.08 11.15 -20.61
C ALA A 181 -14.49 11.94 -21.86
N ASP A 182 -15.46 11.41 -22.63
CA ASP A 182 -16.00 12.11 -23.82
C ASP A 182 -16.66 13.43 -23.42
N LEU A 183 -17.43 13.43 -22.32
CA LEU A 183 -18.06 14.62 -21.77
C LEU A 183 -17.03 15.69 -21.41
N ILE A 184 -15.97 15.32 -20.68
CA ILE A 184 -14.92 16.26 -20.27
C ILE A 184 -14.15 16.78 -21.48
N GLU A 185 -13.83 15.93 -22.46
CA GLU A 185 -13.10 16.35 -23.65
C GLU A 185 -13.92 17.30 -24.53
N HIS A 186 -15.23 17.12 -24.60
CA HIS A 186 -16.14 18.07 -25.23
C HIS A 186 -16.09 19.44 -24.52
N TYR A 187 -16.31 19.47 -23.19
CA TYR A 187 -16.37 20.73 -22.43
C TYR A 187 -15.02 21.43 -22.21
N LYS A 188 -13.90 20.75 -22.47
CA LYS A 188 -12.57 21.38 -22.63
C LYS A 188 -12.50 22.26 -23.88
N LYS A 189 -13.11 21.80 -24.98
CA LYS A 189 -13.12 22.52 -26.28
C LYS A 189 -14.25 23.54 -26.36
N ASN A 190 -15.36 23.26 -25.68
CA ASN A 190 -16.57 24.07 -25.65
C ASN A 190 -16.88 24.48 -24.20
N PRO A 191 -16.28 25.57 -23.67
CA PRO A 191 -16.50 26.00 -22.28
C PRO A 191 -17.97 26.26 -21.96
N MET A 192 -18.40 25.87 -20.76
CA MET A 192 -19.76 26.14 -20.28
C MET A 192 -19.90 27.60 -19.85
N VAL A 193 -21.10 28.16 -19.94
CA VAL A 193 -21.41 29.52 -19.47
C VAL A 193 -22.50 29.44 -18.40
N GLU A 194 -22.22 29.98 -17.22
CA GLU A 194 -23.19 30.08 -16.13
C GLU A 194 -24.23 31.17 -16.43
N THR A 195 -25.43 31.09 -15.84
CA THR A 195 -26.47 32.13 -15.93
C THR A 195 -25.99 33.52 -15.50
N SER A 196 -24.95 33.58 -14.65
CA SER A 196 -24.27 34.81 -14.24
C SER A 196 -23.43 35.47 -15.35
N GLY A 197 -23.22 34.78 -16.48
CA GLY A 197 -22.29 35.16 -17.55
C GLY A 197 -20.86 34.65 -17.36
N THR A 198 -20.55 33.98 -16.25
CA THR A 198 -19.21 33.44 -15.97
C THR A 198 -18.91 32.23 -16.87
N VAL A 199 -17.78 32.27 -17.57
CA VAL A 199 -17.35 31.16 -18.46
C VAL A 199 -16.48 30.15 -17.69
N VAL A 200 -16.97 28.93 -17.57
CA VAL A 200 -16.33 27.81 -16.87
C VAL A 200 -15.37 27.10 -17.82
N HIS A 201 -14.08 27.41 -17.68
CA HIS A 201 -13.02 26.82 -18.52
C HIS A 201 -12.39 25.60 -17.85
N LEU A 202 -12.37 24.47 -18.56
CA LEU A 202 -11.63 23.27 -18.13
C LEU A 202 -10.20 23.34 -18.68
N LYS A 203 -9.28 23.98 -17.95
CA LYS A 203 -7.91 24.22 -18.42
C LYS A 203 -6.97 23.07 -18.08
N GLN A 204 -6.90 22.71 -16.80
CA GLN A 204 -6.01 21.64 -16.35
C GLN A 204 -6.71 20.70 -15.37
N PRO A 205 -6.48 19.38 -15.47
CA PRO A 205 -7.03 18.44 -14.50
C PRO A 205 -6.39 18.65 -13.13
N PHE A 206 -7.18 18.52 -12.08
CA PHE A 206 -6.72 18.38 -10.71
C PHE A 206 -6.65 16.89 -10.41
N ASN A 207 -5.45 16.30 -10.52
CA ASN A 207 -5.26 14.85 -10.52
C ASN A 207 -5.39 14.25 -9.10
N ALA A 208 -6.12 13.14 -8.97
CA ALA A 208 -6.24 12.31 -7.78
C ALA A 208 -5.06 11.34 -7.67
N THR A 209 -4.47 11.23 -6.48
CA THR A 209 -3.45 10.21 -6.16
C THR A 209 -4.02 9.00 -5.42
N ARG A 210 -5.21 9.17 -4.84
CA ARG A 210 -5.99 8.10 -4.23
C ARG A 210 -6.52 7.16 -5.31
N ILE A 211 -6.40 5.85 -5.06
CA ILE A 211 -6.90 4.78 -5.92
C ILE A 211 -7.42 3.62 -5.07
N SER A 212 -8.32 2.80 -5.63
CA SER A 212 -8.55 1.47 -5.10
C SER A 212 -7.32 0.58 -5.33
N ALA A 213 -6.94 -0.23 -4.34
CA ALA A 213 -5.77 -1.08 -4.43
C ALA A 213 -5.86 -2.07 -5.60
N SER A 214 -7.05 -2.64 -5.86
CA SER A 214 -7.32 -3.51 -7.01
C SER A 214 -7.08 -2.81 -8.36
N GLY A 215 -7.23 -1.49 -8.41
CA GLY A 215 -6.95 -0.64 -9.57
C GLY A 215 -5.47 -0.26 -9.79
N ILE A 216 -4.55 -0.72 -8.93
CA ILE A 216 -3.12 -0.33 -9.00
C ILE A 216 -2.49 -0.59 -10.37
N HIS A 217 -2.85 -1.69 -11.03
CA HIS A 217 -2.30 -2.07 -12.33
C HIS A 217 -2.65 -1.03 -13.40
N SER A 218 -3.91 -0.59 -13.43
CA SER A 218 -4.38 0.47 -14.34
C SER A 218 -3.70 1.80 -14.02
N ARG A 219 -3.55 2.14 -12.72
CA ARG A 219 -2.85 3.36 -12.29
C ARG A 219 -1.37 3.35 -12.71
N VAL A 220 -0.66 2.23 -12.55
CA VAL A 220 0.73 2.11 -12.99
C VAL A 220 0.83 2.32 -14.49
N LYS A 221 -0.01 1.64 -15.28
CA LYS A 221 -0.05 1.84 -16.74
C LYS A 221 -0.31 3.29 -17.12
N GLN A 222 -1.20 3.97 -16.40
CA GLN A 222 -1.49 5.39 -16.61
C GLN A 222 -0.28 6.28 -16.29
N LEU A 223 0.34 6.13 -15.13
CA LEU A 223 1.52 6.93 -14.75
C LEU A 223 2.74 6.65 -15.65
N GLN A 224 2.79 5.48 -16.28
CA GLN A 224 3.76 5.16 -17.34
C GLN A 224 3.40 5.79 -18.68
N LYS A 225 2.10 5.86 -19.01
CA LYS A 225 1.56 6.44 -20.24
C LYS A 225 1.20 7.91 -20.02
N GLU A 226 2.16 8.82 -20.14
CA GLU A 226 1.80 10.24 -20.36
C GLU A 226 3.01 10.99 -20.94
N ASN A 227 3.06 10.99 -22.28
CA ASN A 227 3.44 12.15 -23.07
C ASN A 227 2.13 12.73 -23.61
N GLY A 228 1.61 13.78 -22.98
CA GLY A 228 0.69 14.68 -23.68
C GLY A 228 1.41 15.32 -24.88
N LEU A 229 0.65 15.77 -25.87
CA LEU A 229 1.06 16.35 -27.18
C LEU A 229 2.13 17.48 -27.15
N THR A 230 2.70 17.82 -26.00
CA THR A 230 3.85 18.70 -25.86
C THR A 230 5.12 17.87 -25.72
N HIS A 231 6.00 17.93 -26.73
CA HIS A 231 7.32 17.27 -26.83
C HIS A 231 8.35 17.58 -25.70
N PHE A 232 7.91 18.07 -24.54
CA PHE A 232 8.72 18.37 -23.35
C PHE A 232 8.09 17.88 -22.03
N GLY A 233 6.97 17.15 -22.06
CA GLY A 233 6.29 16.64 -20.86
C GLY A 233 7.03 15.47 -20.21
N LYS A 234 7.32 15.56 -18.92
CA LYS A 234 7.93 14.46 -18.13
C LYS A 234 6.83 13.50 -17.66
N ALA A 235 7.15 12.21 -17.49
CA ALA A 235 6.21 11.12 -17.20
C ALA A 235 5.32 11.36 -15.96
N GLY A 236 4.13 10.72 -15.89
CA GLY A 236 3.17 10.90 -14.79
C GLY A 236 3.73 10.61 -13.39
N PHE A 237 4.64 9.63 -13.27
CA PHE A 237 5.40 9.41 -12.02
C PHE A 237 6.24 10.62 -11.60
N TRP A 238 6.90 11.28 -12.56
CA TRP A 238 7.69 12.49 -12.29
C TRP A 238 6.78 13.62 -11.81
N GLU A 239 5.63 13.84 -12.45
CA GLU A 239 4.67 14.87 -12.04
C GLU A 239 4.20 14.67 -10.58
N GLU A 240 3.76 13.47 -10.22
CA GLU A 240 3.33 13.18 -8.86
C GLU A 240 4.48 13.30 -7.84
N PHE A 241 5.68 12.86 -8.21
CA PHE A 241 6.86 12.96 -7.35
C PHE A 241 7.31 14.41 -7.16
N GLU A 242 7.28 15.25 -8.19
CA GLU A 242 7.63 16.67 -8.08
C GLU A 242 6.63 17.46 -7.24
N SER A 243 5.34 17.10 -7.30
CA SER A 243 4.34 17.66 -6.40
C SER A 243 4.71 17.43 -4.92
N LEU A 244 5.25 16.25 -4.58
CA LEU A 244 5.80 15.99 -3.24
C LEU A 244 6.96 16.94 -2.90
N GLN A 245 7.89 17.11 -3.83
CA GLN A 245 9.05 18.00 -3.64
C GLN A 245 8.62 19.45 -3.40
N GLN A 246 7.62 19.94 -4.12
CA GLN A 246 7.09 21.30 -3.94
C GLN A 246 6.46 21.50 -2.56
N GLN A 247 5.81 20.47 -2.01
CA GLN A 247 5.20 20.52 -0.69
C GLN A 247 6.22 20.50 0.47
N GLU A 248 7.44 20.02 0.26
CA GLU A 248 8.49 20.04 1.30
C GLU A 248 8.83 21.46 1.76
N SER A 249 8.73 22.44 0.85
CA SER A 249 8.96 23.85 1.16
C SER A 249 7.97 24.43 2.19
N LYS A 250 6.78 23.83 2.30
CA LYS A 250 5.71 24.28 3.21
C LYS A 250 5.84 23.70 4.62
N HIS A 251 6.61 22.62 4.80
CA HIS A 251 6.70 21.86 6.04
C HIS A 251 8.12 21.92 6.64
N LEU A 252 8.54 23.13 7.04
CA LEU A 252 9.85 23.36 7.65
C LEU A 252 9.81 23.04 9.15
N TYR A 253 9.89 21.76 9.50
CA TYR A 253 10.01 21.34 10.89
C TYR A 253 11.41 21.63 11.47
N SER A 254 11.44 21.88 12.78
CA SER A 254 12.67 22.18 13.52
C SER A 254 13.64 20.99 13.52
N ARG A 255 14.93 21.30 13.39
CA ARG A 255 16.07 20.34 13.40
C ARG A 255 17.21 20.86 14.27
N LYS A 256 16.90 21.71 15.26
CA LYS A 256 17.86 22.47 16.05
C LYS A 256 18.80 21.53 16.80
N GLU A 257 18.29 20.41 17.31
CA GLU A 257 19.07 19.45 18.08
C GLU A 257 20.20 18.82 17.27
N GLY A 258 19.95 18.51 15.99
CA GLY A 258 20.98 17.97 15.09
C GLY A 258 22.02 18.99 14.63
N ILE A 259 21.73 20.30 14.71
CA ILE A 259 22.63 21.40 14.31
C ILE A 259 23.65 21.73 15.41
N LYS A 260 23.33 21.41 16.67
CA LYS A 260 24.20 21.66 17.83
C LYS A 260 25.63 21.16 17.60
N ALA A 261 26.61 21.92 18.10
CA ALA A 261 28.02 21.67 17.84
C ALA A 261 28.46 20.28 18.32
N GLU A 262 27.93 19.84 19.46
CA GLU A 262 28.23 18.56 20.12
C GLU A 262 27.68 17.37 19.32
N ASN A 263 26.59 17.59 18.56
CA ASN A 263 25.91 16.56 17.79
C ASN A 263 26.40 16.47 16.33
N ARG A 264 27.16 17.47 15.86
CA ARG A 264 27.61 17.54 14.46
C ARG A 264 28.37 16.30 14.00
N ASN A 265 29.22 15.74 14.87
CA ASN A 265 30.02 14.54 14.56
C ASN A 265 29.24 13.21 14.73
N LYS A 266 28.01 13.28 15.22
CA LYS A 266 27.07 12.13 15.28
C LYS A 266 26.25 12.00 13.99
N ASN A 267 26.31 12.99 13.09
CA ASN A 267 25.60 13.01 11.83
C ASN A 267 26.48 12.53 10.68
N ARG A 268 26.03 11.51 9.94
CA ARG A 268 26.77 11.03 8.75
C ARG A 268 26.80 12.09 7.64
N TYR A 269 25.71 12.86 7.50
CA TYR A 269 25.60 13.95 6.54
C TYR A 269 25.19 15.21 7.27
N LYS A 270 25.94 16.30 7.06
CA LYS A 270 25.74 17.59 7.75
C LYS A 270 24.31 18.12 7.65
N ASN A 271 23.65 17.90 6.51
CA ASN A 271 22.36 18.49 6.19
C ASN A 271 21.18 17.51 6.31
N ILE A 272 21.43 16.25 6.69
CA ILE A 272 20.37 15.24 6.88
C ILE A 272 20.23 15.01 8.37
N LEU A 273 19.31 15.75 8.97
CA LEU A 273 19.11 15.82 10.42
C LEU A 273 17.70 15.36 10.78
N PRO A 274 17.53 14.72 11.95
CA PRO A 274 16.22 14.31 12.42
C PRO A 274 15.37 15.53 12.79
N PHE A 275 14.05 15.45 12.62
CA PHE A 275 13.15 16.47 13.15
C PHE A 275 13.06 16.38 14.67
N ASP A 276 13.01 17.54 15.33
CA ASP A 276 13.07 17.61 16.79
C ASP A 276 11.83 17.01 17.48
N HIS A 277 10.65 17.09 16.86
CA HIS A 277 9.38 16.62 17.45
C HIS A 277 9.21 15.11 17.42
N THR A 278 9.90 14.41 16.53
CA THR A 278 9.82 12.94 16.36
C THR A 278 11.17 12.24 16.57
N ARG A 279 12.24 12.96 16.94
CA ARG A 279 13.55 12.33 17.14
C ARG A 279 13.51 11.34 18.30
N VAL A 280 14.29 10.28 18.17
CA VAL A 280 14.56 9.39 19.30
C VAL A 280 15.49 10.13 20.27
N LYS A 281 15.14 10.11 21.56
CA LYS A 281 15.94 10.70 22.64
C LYS A 281 16.56 9.57 23.46
N LEU A 282 17.88 9.50 23.55
CA LEU A 282 18.54 8.46 24.32
C LEU A 282 18.28 8.67 25.83
N LYS A 283 17.81 7.61 26.50
CA LYS A 283 17.54 7.59 27.95
C LYS A 283 18.84 7.35 28.73
N ASP A 284 18.81 7.65 30.03
CA ASP A 284 19.92 7.48 30.97
C ASP A 284 21.22 8.19 30.53
N ALA A 285 21.05 9.26 29.76
CA ALA A 285 22.09 10.17 29.32
C ALA A 285 22.46 11.13 30.47
N ASP A 286 23.75 11.38 30.68
CA ASP A 286 24.21 12.32 31.70
C ASP A 286 23.75 13.75 31.34
N PRO A 287 22.84 14.37 32.12
CA PRO A 287 22.33 15.70 31.83
C PRO A 287 23.42 16.79 31.86
N ALA A 288 24.54 16.52 32.55
CA ALA A 288 25.68 17.45 32.62
C ALA A 288 26.50 17.46 31.31
N VAL A 289 26.36 16.44 30.46
CA VAL A 289 27.11 16.32 29.21
C VAL A 289 26.18 16.61 28.03
N ALA A 290 26.39 17.73 27.36
CA ALA A 290 25.59 18.13 26.21
C ALA A 290 25.66 17.12 25.05
N GLY A 291 24.52 16.85 24.40
CA GLY A 291 24.43 15.97 23.23
C GLY A 291 24.41 14.47 23.53
N THR A 292 24.37 14.06 24.80
CA THR A 292 24.30 12.65 25.21
C THR A 292 22.95 11.99 24.90
N ASP A 293 21.87 12.77 24.81
CA ASP A 293 20.53 12.30 24.46
C ASP A 293 20.31 12.16 22.93
N TYR A 294 21.31 12.53 22.12
CA TYR A 294 21.16 12.66 20.68
C TYR A 294 21.58 11.40 19.92
N ILE A 295 20.68 10.97 19.04
CA ILE A 295 20.95 10.04 17.93
C ILE A 295 20.19 10.53 16.68
N ASN A 296 20.77 10.37 15.50
CA ASN A 296 20.11 10.74 14.24
C ASN A 296 19.09 9.67 13.81
N ALA A 297 17.95 9.68 14.50
CA ALA A 297 16.84 8.76 14.28
C ALA A 297 15.50 9.45 14.55
N ASN A 298 14.44 9.03 13.85
CA ASN A 298 13.06 9.47 14.13
C ASN A 298 12.14 8.26 14.28
N TYR A 299 11.16 8.38 15.17
CA TYR A 299 10.00 7.51 15.16
C TYR A 299 9.17 7.79 13.89
N ILE A 300 8.69 6.72 13.26
CA ILE A 300 7.74 6.77 12.16
C ILE A 300 6.56 5.89 12.56
N LYS A 301 5.36 6.44 12.48
CA LYS A 301 4.09 5.74 12.75
C LYS A 301 3.01 6.22 11.80
N TRP A 302 1.88 5.52 11.78
CA TRP A 302 0.68 6.06 11.17
C TRP A 302 0.21 7.31 11.92
N ASP A 303 -0.15 8.38 11.20
CA ASP A 303 -0.61 9.65 11.77
C ASP A 303 -1.98 10.01 11.19
N ASP A 304 -3.01 9.90 12.03
CA ASP A 304 -4.41 10.11 11.67
C ASP A 304 -4.68 11.56 11.20
N THR A 305 -3.85 12.53 11.57
CA THR A 305 -3.98 13.92 11.09
C THR A 305 -3.74 14.03 9.58
N TYR A 306 -2.90 13.14 9.04
CA TYR A 306 -2.66 13.02 7.60
C TYR A 306 -3.62 12.06 6.93
N SER A 307 -4.42 11.29 7.65
CA SER A 307 -5.37 10.31 7.08
C SER A 307 -6.64 10.98 6.54
N GLY A 308 -7.05 12.12 7.12
CA GLY A 308 -8.40 12.65 6.90
C GLY A 308 -9.46 11.68 7.45
N ASN A 309 -10.72 12.09 7.52
CA ASN A 309 -11.81 11.29 8.12
C ASN A 309 -12.16 9.98 7.37
N ASP A 310 -11.39 9.59 6.34
CA ASP A 310 -11.70 8.52 5.40
C ASP A 310 -10.58 7.47 5.19
N LEU A 311 -9.36 7.69 5.69
CA LEU A 311 -8.36 6.61 5.76
C LEU A 311 -8.46 5.94 7.14
N PRO A 312 -8.52 4.60 7.21
CA PRO A 312 -8.75 3.90 8.47
C PRO A 312 -7.64 4.18 9.50
N ASN A 313 -8.02 4.19 10.79
CA ASN A 313 -7.10 4.19 11.94
C ASN A 313 -5.97 3.19 11.72
N ASP A 314 -4.77 3.51 12.25
CA ASP A 314 -3.53 2.72 12.15
C ASP A 314 -3.80 1.22 11.90
N PRO A 315 -3.58 0.74 10.66
CA PRO A 315 -3.99 -0.60 10.29
C PRO A 315 -3.26 -1.65 11.13
N SER A 316 -1.97 -1.48 11.41
CA SER A 316 -1.15 -2.53 12.02
C SER A 316 -0.70 -2.24 13.46
N GLY A 317 -0.79 -0.99 13.93
CA GLY A 317 -0.21 -0.60 15.21
C GLY A 317 1.33 -0.64 15.20
N LYS A 318 1.94 -0.86 14.03
CA LYS A 318 3.40 -0.96 13.90
C LYS A 318 4.03 0.42 14.04
N MET A 319 5.11 0.45 14.81
CA MET A 319 6.00 1.60 14.91
C MET A 319 7.33 1.26 14.28
N TYR A 320 7.94 2.24 13.62
CA TYR A 320 9.28 2.12 13.06
C TYR A 320 10.21 3.17 13.66
N ILE A 321 11.51 2.87 13.62
CA ILE A 321 12.56 3.87 13.82
C ILE A 321 13.37 3.96 12.54
N ALA A 322 13.32 5.12 11.88
CA ALA A 322 14.15 5.42 10.72
C ALA A 322 15.44 6.12 11.18
N THR A 323 16.60 5.48 10.97
CA THR A 323 17.90 5.98 11.41
C THR A 323 18.96 5.91 10.30
N GLN A 324 20.03 6.70 10.43
CA GLN A 324 21.19 6.63 9.55
C GLN A 324 22.03 5.37 9.81
N GLY A 325 22.91 5.02 8.86
CA GLY A 325 23.91 3.98 9.06
C GLY A 325 24.96 4.42 10.08
N CYS A 326 25.27 3.55 11.05
CA CYS A 326 26.16 3.83 12.17
C CYS A 326 27.49 4.44 11.73
N LEU A 327 27.94 5.48 12.40
CA LEU A 327 29.34 5.91 12.38
C LEU A 327 30.11 5.13 13.44
N PRO A 328 31.44 5.00 13.35
CA PRO A 328 32.23 4.38 14.41
C PRO A 328 31.95 4.99 15.79
N SER A 329 31.74 6.31 15.86
CA SER A 329 31.43 7.07 17.08
C SER A 329 30.00 6.90 17.60
N THR A 330 29.08 6.32 16.83
CA THR A 330 27.65 6.22 17.19
C THR A 330 27.17 4.79 17.37
N VAL A 331 28.07 3.80 17.33
CA VAL A 331 27.70 2.37 17.48
C VAL A 331 27.10 2.11 18.87
N ASP A 332 27.70 2.69 19.91
CA ASP A 332 27.21 2.52 21.29
C ASP A 332 25.83 3.17 21.48
N ASP A 333 25.66 4.38 20.92
CA ASP A 333 24.39 5.10 20.94
C ASP A 333 23.29 4.34 20.16
N PHE A 334 23.65 3.68 19.06
CA PHE A 334 22.74 2.82 18.30
C PHE A 334 22.24 1.64 19.14
N TRP A 335 23.14 0.96 19.85
CA TRP A 335 22.76 -0.17 20.70
C TRP A 335 21.96 0.26 21.93
N LYS A 336 22.27 1.42 22.54
CA LYS A 336 21.41 2.02 23.57
C LYS A 336 19.99 2.25 23.05
N MET A 337 19.85 2.82 21.85
CA MET A 337 18.55 3.01 21.20
C MET A 337 17.80 1.67 21.00
N VAL A 338 18.46 0.66 20.43
CA VAL A 338 17.88 -0.68 20.24
C VAL A 338 17.35 -1.26 21.56
N TRP A 339 18.12 -1.10 22.64
CA TRP A 339 17.73 -1.60 23.95
C TRP A 339 16.56 -0.82 24.56
N GLN A 340 16.65 0.50 24.63
CA GLN A 340 15.65 1.32 25.33
C GLN A 340 14.27 1.29 24.65
N GLU A 341 14.24 1.11 23.33
CA GLU A 341 13.01 1.07 22.52
C GLU A 341 12.48 -0.36 22.36
N ASN A 342 13.10 -1.34 23.04
CA ASN A 342 12.78 -2.76 22.93
C ASN A 342 12.75 -3.25 21.47
N CYS A 343 13.61 -2.71 20.60
CA CYS A 343 13.71 -3.10 19.20
C CYS A 343 14.22 -4.53 19.11
N ARG A 344 13.39 -5.44 18.59
CA ARG A 344 13.75 -6.85 18.40
C ARG A 344 14.14 -7.18 16.97
N VAL A 345 13.76 -6.31 16.03
CA VAL A 345 14.04 -6.49 14.60
C VAL A 345 14.75 -5.24 14.07
N ILE A 346 15.89 -5.48 13.42
CA ILE A 346 16.72 -4.46 12.75
C ILE A 346 16.76 -4.78 11.26
N VAL A 347 16.36 -3.83 10.43
CA VAL A 347 16.38 -3.90 8.98
C VAL A 347 17.49 -2.99 8.44
N MET A 348 18.52 -3.58 7.84
CA MET A 348 19.64 -2.88 7.21
C MET A 348 19.54 -3.02 5.69
N THR A 349 19.34 -1.91 4.98
CA THR A 349 19.11 -1.88 3.51
C THR A 349 20.30 -1.33 2.72
N THR A 350 21.51 -1.49 3.24
CA THR A 350 22.76 -1.03 2.62
C THR A 350 23.88 -1.99 2.94
N LYS A 351 24.84 -2.14 2.03
CA LYS A 351 26.13 -2.76 2.38
C LYS A 351 26.93 -1.82 3.28
N GLU A 352 27.93 -2.34 3.99
CA GLU A 352 28.85 -1.53 4.80
C GLU A 352 29.61 -0.51 3.94
N ILE A 353 30.07 -0.96 2.78
CA ILE A 353 30.80 -0.17 1.78
C ILE A 353 30.12 -0.36 0.42
N GLU A 354 29.85 0.75 -0.26
CA GLU A 354 29.33 0.77 -1.64
C GLU A 354 30.21 1.71 -2.48
N ARG A 355 30.77 1.21 -3.59
CA ARG A 355 31.71 1.96 -4.46
C ARG A 355 32.87 2.62 -3.71
N GLY A 356 33.46 1.89 -2.75
CA GLY A 356 34.56 2.38 -1.91
C GLY A 356 34.16 3.44 -0.88
N LYS A 357 32.86 3.78 -0.75
CA LYS A 357 32.37 4.74 0.26
C LYS A 357 31.71 4.00 1.42
N ASN A 358 32.14 4.33 2.64
CA ASN A 358 31.53 3.84 3.87
C ASN A 358 30.07 4.31 3.98
N LYS A 359 29.12 3.37 3.99
CA LYS A 359 27.69 3.63 4.15
C LYS A 359 27.21 3.34 5.56
N CYS A 360 27.78 2.34 6.23
CA CYS A 360 27.47 1.96 7.60
C CYS A 360 28.68 1.27 8.22
N ALA A 361 29.08 1.68 9.43
CA ALA A 361 30.09 0.98 10.20
C ALA A 361 29.48 -0.30 10.80
N ARG A 362 30.26 -1.38 10.85
CA ARG A 362 29.85 -2.62 11.50
C ARG A 362 29.54 -2.38 12.97
N TYR A 363 28.32 -2.73 13.37
CA TYR A 363 27.85 -2.64 14.76
C TYR A 363 27.57 -4.02 15.37
N TRP A 364 28.09 -5.09 14.77
CA TRP A 364 27.90 -6.46 15.24
C TRP A 364 29.23 -7.23 15.25
N PRO A 365 29.36 -8.28 16.07
CA PRO A 365 30.54 -9.13 16.09
C PRO A 365 30.50 -10.21 14.99
N GLU A 366 31.64 -10.85 14.75
CA GLU A 366 31.74 -12.02 13.85
C GLU A 366 30.91 -13.20 14.37
N PRO A 367 30.50 -14.15 13.50
CA PRO A 367 29.76 -15.33 13.91
C PRO A 367 30.36 -16.05 15.12
N ASN A 368 29.52 -16.41 16.09
CA ASN A 368 29.90 -17.09 17.34
C ASN A 368 30.81 -16.28 18.29
N THR A 369 31.04 -14.99 18.02
CA THR A 369 31.84 -14.11 18.88
C THR A 369 30.97 -13.08 19.60
N SER A 370 31.52 -12.54 20.69
CA SER A 370 30.91 -11.44 21.45
C SER A 370 31.77 -10.19 21.34
N LYS A 371 31.12 -9.03 21.35
CA LYS A 371 31.79 -7.72 21.41
C LYS A 371 30.99 -6.77 22.29
N ASP A 372 31.70 -5.99 23.07
CA ASP A 372 31.11 -4.96 23.92
C ASP A 372 30.98 -3.64 23.15
N PHE A 373 29.80 -3.03 23.27
CA PHE A 373 29.45 -1.72 22.73
C PHE A 373 28.90 -0.87 23.88
N GLY A 374 29.73 0.02 24.42
CA GLY A 374 29.46 0.72 25.66
C GLY A 374 29.22 -0.24 26.83
N LYS A 375 28.04 -0.17 27.45
CA LYS A 375 27.64 -1.01 28.60
C LYS A 375 27.02 -2.35 28.19
N MET A 376 26.81 -2.57 26.89
CA MET A 376 26.07 -3.72 26.39
C MET A 376 27.00 -4.72 25.68
N SER A 377 26.87 -6.00 26.02
CA SER A 377 27.60 -7.08 25.34
C SER A 377 26.70 -7.72 24.30
N ILE A 378 27.17 -7.78 23.05
CA ILE A 378 26.43 -8.35 21.93
C ILE A 378 27.13 -9.60 21.46
N LYS A 379 26.42 -10.73 21.43
CA LYS A 379 26.92 -12.00 20.87
C LYS A 379 26.19 -12.33 19.57
N ASN A 380 26.92 -12.68 18.51
CA ASN A 380 26.34 -13.24 17.29
C ASN A 380 26.16 -14.74 17.48
N VAL A 381 24.89 -15.16 17.65
CA VAL A 381 24.51 -16.53 18.01
C VAL A 381 24.31 -17.39 16.77
N ALA A 382 23.72 -16.82 15.73
CA ALA A 382 23.46 -17.53 14.48
C ALA A 382 23.50 -16.56 13.30
N GLU A 383 24.00 -17.06 12.17
CA GLU A 383 24.03 -16.33 10.91
C GLU A 383 23.58 -17.26 9.79
N SER A 384 22.62 -16.81 8.97
CA SER A 384 22.18 -17.51 7.77
C SER A 384 22.04 -16.53 6.61
N SER A 385 22.38 -16.95 5.41
CA SER A 385 22.32 -16.10 4.22
C SER A 385 21.44 -16.71 3.13
N THR A 386 20.69 -15.84 2.47
CA THR A 386 19.96 -16.14 1.23
C THR A 386 20.64 -15.43 0.06
N ALA A 387 20.10 -15.56 -1.15
CA ALA A 387 20.57 -14.79 -2.30
C ALA A 387 20.39 -13.26 -2.15
N HIS A 388 19.50 -12.80 -1.27
CA HIS A 388 19.11 -11.38 -1.19
C HIS A 388 19.48 -10.71 0.13
N TYR A 389 19.54 -11.46 1.23
CA TYR A 389 19.82 -10.93 2.56
C TYR A 389 20.53 -11.93 3.46
N THR A 390 21.23 -11.40 4.47
CA THR A 390 21.77 -12.17 5.59
C THR A 390 20.93 -11.90 6.85
N LEU A 391 20.51 -12.95 7.53
CA LEU A 391 19.88 -12.90 8.85
C LEU A 391 20.93 -13.20 9.92
N ARG A 392 21.00 -12.33 10.94
CA ARG A 392 21.79 -12.56 12.15
C ARG A 392 20.91 -12.56 13.38
N GLU A 393 21.13 -13.52 14.27
CA GLU A 393 20.54 -13.56 15.61
C GLU A 393 21.59 -13.10 16.62
N PHE A 394 21.26 -12.03 17.33
CA PHE A 394 22.09 -11.49 18.39
C PHE A 394 21.48 -11.77 19.76
N LEU A 395 22.35 -12.08 20.72
CA LEU A 395 22.01 -12.03 22.14
C LEU A 395 22.62 -10.76 22.72
N ALA A 396 21.76 -9.78 22.99
CA ALA A 396 22.14 -8.52 23.61
C ALA A 396 22.01 -8.61 25.13
N LYS A 397 23.07 -8.29 25.87
CA LYS A 397 23.12 -8.41 27.33
C LYS A 397 23.43 -7.07 28.00
N LEU A 398 22.56 -6.64 28.90
CA LEU A 398 22.76 -5.46 29.76
C LEU A 398 22.28 -5.78 31.19
N ASN A 399 23.11 -5.50 32.20
CA ASN A 399 22.77 -5.67 33.62
C ASN A 399 22.15 -7.04 33.96
N LYS A 400 22.73 -8.13 33.41
CA LYS A 400 22.26 -9.53 33.53
C LYS A 400 20.94 -9.87 32.81
N VAL A 401 20.29 -8.91 32.17
CA VAL A 401 19.13 -9.17 31.30
C VAL A 401 19.63 -9.45 29.88
N GLU A 402 19.05 -10.46 29.24
CA GLU A 402 19.39 -10.85 27.88
C GLU A 402 18.17 -10.71 26.96
N ARG A 403 18.39 -10.23 25.73
CA ARG A 403 17.36 -10.04 24.71
C ARG A 403 17.85 -10.55 23.38
N LYS A 404 17.04 -11.38 22.73
CA LYS A 404 17.24 -11.73 21.32
C LYS A 404 16.91 -10.54 20.43
N VAL A 405 17.80 -10.24 19.49
CA VAL A 405 17.62 -9.20 18.46
C VAL A 405 17.99 -9.78 17.11
N PHE A 406 17.14 -9.60 16.11
CA PHE A 406 17.32 -10.14 14.78
C PHE A 406 17.67 -9.04 13.79
N GLN A 407 18.82 -9.16 13.13
CA GLN A 407 19.21 -8.25 12.05
C GLN A 407 18.98 -8.90 10.69
N TYR A 408 18.13 -8.27 9.91
CA TYR A 408 17.86 -8.53 8.52
C TYR A 408 18.69 -7.56 7.66
N HIS A 409 19.80 -8.03 7.10
CA HIS A 409 20.71 -7.25 6.27
C HIS A 409 20.46 -7.54 4.79
N PHE A 410 19.68 -6.69 4.12
CA PHE A 410 19.38 -6.77 2.70
C PHE A 410 20.56 -6.27 1.85
N GLN A 411 21.11 -7.14 1.01
CA GLN A 411 22.34 -6.92 0.25
C GLN A 411 22.11 -6.80 -1.26
N ALA A 412 20.90 -7.11 -1.73
CA ALA A 412 20.52 -7.07 -3.15
C ALA A 412 20.07 -5.68 -3.64
N TRP A 413 20.03 -4.65 -2.78
CA TRP A 413 19.71 -3.29 -3.22
C TRP A 413 20.87 -2.69 -4.03
N PRO A 414 20.65 -2.23 -5.27
CA PRO A 414 21.73 -1.66 -6.07
C PRO A 414 22.22 -0.31 -5.54
N ASP A 415 23.48 0.01 -5.81
CA ASP A 415 24.10 1.28 -5.42
C ASP A 415 23.38 2.50 -6.00
N HIS A 416 22.88 2.38 -7.25
CA HIS A 416 22.03 3.38 -7.90
C HIS A 416 20.68 2.79 -8.28
N GLY A 417 19.63 3.59 -8.08
CA GLY A 417 18.27 3.21 -8.42
C GLY A 417 17.64 2.26 -7.40
N VAL A 418 16.92 1.29 -7.92
CA VAL A 418 16.05 0.37 -7.19
C VAL A 418 16.24 -1.05 -7.72
N PRO A 419 15.92 -2.10 -6.95
CA PRO A 419 15.90 -3.47 -7.46
C PRO A 419 15.05 -3.57 -8.73
N SER A 420 15.52 -4.35 -9.72
CA SER A 420 14.78 -4.56 -10.97
C SER A 420 13.51 -5.40 -10.76
N ASP A 421 13.58 -6.35 -9.83
CA ASP A 421 12.47 -7.19 -9.41
C ASP A 421 12.00 -6.78 -8.00
N PRO A 422 10.76 -6.31 -7.83
CA PRO A 422 10.18 -6.03 -6.52
C PRO A 422 10.04 -7.27 -5.62
N GLY A 423 9.96 -8.48 -6.20
CA GLY A 423 9.75 -9.73 -5.48
C GLY A 423 10.79 -9.98 -4.38
N CYS A 424 12.06 -9.64 -4.62
CA CYS A 424 13.11 -9.78 -3.61
C CYS A 424 12.89 -8.91 -2.35
N VAL A 425 12.36 -7.70 -2.51
CA VAL A 425 12.02 -6.80 -1.39
C VAL A 425 10.75 -7.26 -0.70
N LEU A 426 9.74 -7.69 -1.45
CA LEU A 426 8.48 -8.20 -0.91
C LEU A 426 8.69 -9.47 -0.06
N ASN A 427 9.49 -10.42 -0.55
CA ASN A 427 9.85 -11.62 0.21
C ASN A 427 10.63 -11.28 1.48
N PHE A 428 11.58 -10.36 1.39
CA PHE A 428 12.35 -9.88 2.54
C PHE A 428 11.45 -9.21 3.59
N LEU A 429 10.53 -8.35 3.16
CA LEU A 429 9.55 -7.68 4.02
C LEU A 429 8.60 -8.69 4.68
N HIS A 430 8.16 -9.72 3.95
CA HIS A 430 7.35 -10.80 4.50
C HIS A 430 8.04 -11.49 5.68
N GLU A 431 9.33 -11.84 5.54
CA GLU A 431 10.09 -12.47 6.63
C GLU A 431 10.30 -11.55 7.83
N VAL A 432 10.55 -10.25 7.59
CA VAL A 432 10.64 -9.22 8.65
C VAL A 432 9.33 -9.14 9.44
N ASN A 433 8.20 -9.05 8.74
CA ASN A 433 6.87 -8.97 9.36
C ASN A 433 6.51 -10.23 10.12
N LYS A 434 6.74 -11.40 9.52
CA LYS A 434 6.52 -12.69 10.16
C LYS A 434 7.31 -12.78 11.46
N ARG A 435 8.56 -12.32 11.49
CA ARG A 435 9.36 -12.31 12.71
C ARG A 435 8.81 -11.36 13.78
N GLN A 436 8.42 -10.15 13.39
CA GLN A 436 7.82 -9.20 14.33
C GLN A 436 6.51 -9.74 14.92
N GLU A 437 5.66 -10.36 14.09
CA GLU A 437 4.40 -10.99 14.50
C GLU A 437 4.65 -12.18 15.45
N SER A 438 5.61 -13.08 15.14
CA SER A 438 5.99 -14.18 16.04
C SER A 438 6.50 -13.66 17.39
N LEU A 439 7.31 -12.60 17.39
CA LEU A 439 7.82 -12.00 18.64
C LEU A 439 6.71 -11.38 19.48
N ALA A 440 5.66 -10.85 18.87
CA ALA A 440 4.50 -10.35 19.59
C ALA A 440 3.70 -11.47 20.29
N GLN A 441 3.83 -12.71 19.81
CA GLN A 441 3.23 -13.90 20.44
C GLN A 441 4.16 -14.55 21.47
N GLU A 442 5.48 -14.51 21.25
CA GLU A 442 6.48 -15.11 22.14
C GLU A 442 6.78 -14.26 23.39
N LEU A 443 6.71 -12.94 23.27
CA LEU A 443 7.02 -12.02 24.37
C LEU A 443 5.80 -11.79 25.28
N PRO A 444 6.02 -11.48 26.58
CA PRO A 444 4.94 -11.11 27.49
C PRO A 444 4.08 -9.95 26.95
N THR A 445 2.77 -10.03 27.16
CA THR A 445 1.79 -9.03 26.66
C THR A 445 2.05 -7.62 27.19
N ASP A 446 2.65 -7.49 28.37
CA ASP A 446 3.05 -6.22 28.99
C ASP A 446 4.37 -5.65 28.41
N GLN A 447 5.10 -6.44 27.63
CA GLN A 447 6.37 -6.05 26.99
C GLN A 447 6.44 -6.55 25.53
N PRO A 448 5.50 -6.14 24.66
CA PRO A 448 5.51 -6.52 23.25
C PRO A 448 6.80 -6.00 22.58
N PRO A 449 7.21 -6.61 21.45
CA PRO A 449 8.36 -6.12 20.70
C PRO A 449 8.11 -4.66 20.32
N GLY A 450 9.12 -3.81 20.53
CA GLY A 450 9.04 -2.40 20.20
C GLY A 450 9.16 -2.14 18.70
N ALA A 451 9.54 -0.92 18.36
CA ALA A 451 9.59 -0.47 16.98
C ALA A 451 10.55 -1.30 16.11
N ILE A 452 10.18 -1.52 14.84
CA ILE A 452 11.08 -2.09 13.83
C ILE A 452 12.09 -1.02 13.44
N LEU A 453 13.36 -1.25 13.72
CA LEU A 453 14.42 -0.29 13.38
C LEU A 453 14.84 -0.50 11.93
N VAL A 454 14.70 0.51 11.08
CA VAL A 454 15.06 0.46 9.65
C VAL A 454 16.15 1.50 9.35
N HIS A 455 17.24 1.08 8.73
CA HIS A 455 18.33 1.99 8.33
C HIS A 455 18.95 1.66 6.99
N CYS A 456 19.61 2.66 6.43
CA CYS A 456 20.45 2.54 5.22
C CYS A 456 21.71 3.39 5.44
N SER A 457 22.12 4.21 4.48
CA SER A 457 23.21 5.17 4.71
C SER A 457 22.70 6.43 5.41
N ALA A 458 21.82 7.20 4.77
CA ALA A 458 21.25 8.44 5.34
C ALA A 458 20.00 8.20 6.20
N GLY A 459 19.37 7.02 6.07
CA GLY A 459 18.14 6.69 6.77
C GLY A 459 16.88 7.36 6.18
N ILE A 460 16.86 7.64 4.86
CA ILE A 460 15.75 8.38 4.22
C ILE A 460 15.27 7.76 2.89
N GLY A 461 16.18 7.43 1.94
CA GLY A 461 15.82 6.88 0.63
C GLY A 461 15.30 5.45 0.68
N ARG A 462 16.23 4.47 0.78
CA ARG A 462 15.89 3.04 0.86
C ARG A 462 15.05 2.72 2.10
N THR A 463 15.42 3.34 3.24
CA THR A 463 14.67 3.26 4.51
C THR A 463 13.22 3.71 4.34
N GLY A 464 12.96 4.89 3.76
CA GLY A 464 11.60 5.37 3.54
C GLY A 464 10.84 4.53 2.51
N THR A 465 11.52 4.06 1.47
CA THR A 465 10.91 3.16 0.47
C THR A 465 10.43 1.86 1.12
N PHE A 466 11.25 1.24 1.96
CA PHE A 466 10.90 0.01 2.68
C PHE A 466 9.72 0.23 3.63
N ILE A 467 9.77 1.28 4.46
CA ILE A 467 8.71 1.60 5.43
C ILE A 467 7.38 1.89 4.72
N VAL A 468 7.39 2.71 3.65
CA VAL A 468 6.17 3.08 2.94
C VAL A 468 5.52 1.86 2.27
N ILE A 469 6.31 0.98 1.65
CA ILE A 469 5.79 -0.28 1.11
C ILE A 469 5.12 -1.07 2.24
N ASP A 470 5.79 -1.28 3.37
CA ASP A 470 5.24 -2.04 4.50
C ASP A 470 3.92 -1.47 5.01
N MET A 471 3.83 -0.15 5.19
CA MET A 471 2.61 0.52 5.65
C MET A 471 1.44 0.34 4.68
N ILE A 472 1.68 0.42 3.36
CA ILE A 472 0.62 0.23 2.35
C ILE A 472 0.20 -1.25 2.30
N LEU A 473 1.16 -2.18 2.38
CA LEU A 473 0.84 -3.61 2.38
C LEU A 473 0.04 -4.01 3.62
N ASP A 474 0.34 -3.44 4.79
CA ASP A 474 -0.47 -3.62 5.99
C ASP A 474 -1.90 -3.09 5.82
N GLN A 475 -2.06 -1.94 5.16
CA GLN A 475 -3.37 -1.38 4.83
C GLN A 475 -4.19 -2.33 3.94
N ILE A 476 -3.56 -2.91 2.92
CA ILE A 476 -4.19 -3.88 2.01
C ILE A 476 -4.48 -5.19 2.74
N LYS A 477 -3.54 -5.70 3.55
CA LYS A 477 -3.70 -6.94 4.34
C LYS A 477 -4.89 -6.85 5.30
N LYS A 478 -5.10 -5.69 5.92
CA LYS A 478 -6.21 -5.47 6.87
C LYS A 478 -7.54 -5.23 6.19
N ASN A 479 -7.56 -4.40 5.16
CA ASN A 479 -8.82 -3.87 4.59
C ASN A 479 -9.23 -4.56 3.28
N GLY A 480 -8.41 -5.47 2.75
CA GLY A 480 -8.65 -6.18 1.49
C GLY A 480 -8.25 -5.38 0.24
N PHE A 481 -8.38 -5.99 -0.93
CA PHE A 481 -7.95 -5.40 -2.21
C PHE A 481 -8.78 -4.23 -2.70
N ASP A 482 -9.99 -4.07 -2.18
CA ASP A 482 -10.87 -2.98 -2.58
C ASP A 482 -10.67 -1.72 -1.73
N CYS A 483 -9.73 -1.73 -0.77
CA CYS A 483 -9.42 -0.57 0.04
C CYS A 483 -8.79 0.56 -0.78
N GLU A 484 -9.03 1.79 -0.35
CA GLU A 484 -8.39 2.98 -0.95
C GLU A 484 -6.96 3.13 -0.42
N ILE A 485 -6.00 3.25 -1.33
CA ILE A 485 -4.60 3.53 -1.03
C ILE A 485 -4.20 4.87 -1.67
N ASP A 486 -3.30 5.60 -1.02
CA ASP A 486 -2.76 6.86 -1.53
C ASP A 486 -1.26 6.92 -1.26
N ILE A 487 -0.47 6.44 -2.22
CA ILE A 487 0.99 6.30 -2.08
C ILE A 487 1.64 7.66 -1.86
N GLN A 488 1.20 8.68 -2.61
CA GLN A 488 1.72 10.04 -2.47
C GLN A 488 1.48 10.56 -1.04
N ARG A 489 0.27 10.39 -0.51
CA ARG A 489 -0.11 10.86 0.82
C ARG A 489 0.58 10.08 1.94
N THR A 490 0.73 8.77 1.81
CA THR A 490 1.53 7.96 2.75
C THR A 490 2.98 8.45 2.79
N ILE A 491 3.56 8.83 1.64
CA ILE A 491 4.90 9.42 1.58
C ILE A 491 4.93 10.79 2.26
N GLN A 492 3.94 11.66 2.04
CA GLN A 492 3.83 12.96 2.74
C GLN A 492 3.79 12.77 4.26
N MET A 493 3.01 11.81 4.74
CA MET A 493 2.88 11.48 6.16
C MET A 493 4.21 11.01 6.77
N VAL A 494 4.97 10.12 6.11
CA VAL A 494 6.28 9.73 6.65
C VAL A 494 7.30 10.87 6.54
N ARG A 495 7.16 11.73 5.51
CA ARG A 495 8.00 12.93 5.33
C ARG A 495 7.75 14.00 6.38
N SER A 496 6.59 14.03 7.04
CA SER A 496 6.33 14.94 8.17
C SER A 496 7.03 14.49 9.47
N GLN A 497 7.41 13.22 9.54
CA GLN A 497 8.07 12.62 10.70
C GLN A 497 9.59 12.50 10.51
N ARG A 498 10.08 12.39 9.28
CA ARG A 498 11.51 12.49 8.95
C ARG A 498 11.70 13.09 7.56
N SER A 499 12.58 14.07 7.44
CA SER A 499 12.80 14.79 6.18
C SER A 499 13.28 13.87 5.05
N GLY A 500 12.77 14.06 3.84
CA GLY A 500 13.31 13.46 2.62
C GLY A 500 13.11 11.95 2.47
N MET A 501 12.14 11.37 3.18
CA MET A 501 11.76 9.96 3.02
C MET A 501 11.31 9.69 1.58
N VAL A 502 11.88 8.64 0.95
CA VAL A 502 11.77 8.38 -0.50
C VAL A 502 12.39 9.52 -1.33
N GLN A 503 13.62 9.36 -1.79
CA GLN A 503 14.45 10.45 -2.31
C GLN A 503 14.40 10.67 -3.82
N THR A 504 13.96 9.68 -4.59
CA THR A 504 14.06 9.73 -6.07
C THR A 504 12.76 9.24 -6.70
N GLU A 505 12.49 9.72 -7.92
CA GLU A 505 11.38 9.23 -8.73
C GLU A 505 11.45 7.71 -8.93
N ALA A 506 12.65 7.14 -9.11
CA ALA A 506 12.84 5.70 -9.24
C ALA A 506 12.34 4.94 -7.99
N GLN A 507 12.59 5.46 -6.79
CA GLN A 507 12.06 4.91 -5.55
C GLN A 507 10.55 5.08 -5.44
N TYR A 508 10.02 6.27 -5.80
CA TYR A 508 8.58 6.54 -5.83
C TYR A 508 7.85 5.53 -6.74
N LYS A 509 8.32 5.39 -7.98
CA LYS A 509 7.83 4.39 -8.95
C LYS A 509 7.96 2.97 -8.40
N PHE A 510 9.06 2.64 -7.74
CA PHE A 510 9.27 1.31 -7.17
C PHE A 510 8.25 0.96 -6.08
N VAL A 511 7.78 1.92 -5.28
CA VAL A 511 6.69 1.68 -4.32
C VAL A 511 5.43 1.21 -5.06
N TYR A 512 5.05 1.87 -6.15
CA TYR A 512 3.90 1.44 -6.97
C TYR A 512 4.09 0.04 -7.55
N LEU A 513 5.27 -0.25 -8.10
CA LEU A 513 5.57 -1.56 -8.68
C LEU A 513 5.58 -2.67 -7.63
N ALA A 514 6.07 -2.39 -6.41
CA ALA A 514 6.04 -3.35 -5.31
C ALA A 514 4.61 -3.65 -4.85
N VAL A 515 3.77 -2.61 -4.71
CA VAL A 515 2.35 -2.78 -4.35
C VAL A 515 1.60 -3.54 -5.44
N GLN A 516 1.84 -3.20 -6.71
CA GLN A 516 1.29 -3.92 -7.86
C GLN A 516 1.68 -5.41 -7.83
N HIS A 517 2.96 -5.70 -7.72
CA HIS A 517 3.46 -7.08 -7.73
C HIS A 517 2.90 -7.87 -6.54
N HIS A 518 2.77 -7.27 -5.37
CA HIS A 518 2.15 -7.90 -4.20
C HIS A 518 0.70 -8.30 -4.47
N ILE A 519 -0.10 -7.40 -5.02
CA ILE A 519 -1.52 -7.65 -5.33
C ILE A 519 -1.66 -8.74 -6.40
N GLU A 520 -0.84 -8.69 -7.45
CA GLU A 520 -0.81 -9.72 -8.50
C GLU A 520 -0.49 -11.09 -7.90
N THR A 521 0.53 -11.17 -7.04
CA THR A 521 0.97 -12.42 -6.39
C THR A 521 -0.12 -13.02 -5.50
N ILE A 522 -0.81 -12.23 -4.68
CA ILE A 522 -1.87 -12.76 -3.82
C ILE A 522 -3.09 -13.15 -4.66
N THR A 523 -3.45 -12.35 -5.67
CA THR A 523 -4.57 -12.66 -6.57
C THR A 523 -4.34 -13.99 -7.29
N GLU A 524 -3.13 -14.26 -7.76
CA GLU A 524 -2.76 -15.54 -8.37
C GLU A 524 -2.83 -16.71 -7.39
N ARG A 525 -2.33 -16.53 -6.16
CA ARG A 525 -2.45 -17.54 -5.09
C ARG A 525 -3.91 -17.88 -4.79
N MET A 526 -4.78 -16.87 -4.65
CA MET A 526 -6.20 -17.07 -4.41
C MET A 526 -6.89 -17.82 -5.55
N LYS A 527 -6.57 -17.48 -6.82
CA LYS A 527 -7.08 -18.21 -8.00
C LYS A 527 -6.61 -19.67 -8.02
N ALA A 528 -5.37 -19.94 -7.64
CA ALA A 528 -4.83 -21.29 -7.57
C ALA A 528 -5.52 -22.12 -6.47
N GLU A 529 -5.75 -21.54 -5.29
CA GLU A 529 -6.48 -22.17 -4.19
C GLU A 529 -7.93 -22.50 -4.58
N GLN A 530 -8.63 -21.57 -5.22
CA GLN A 530 -10.00 -21.80 -5.72
C GLN A 530 -10.06 -22.94 -6.74
N LYS A 531 -9.13 -22.97 -7.71
CA LYS A 531 -9.01 -24.07 -8.68
C LYS A 531 -8.75 -25.40 -7.98
N SER A 532 -7.87 -25.43 -6.98
CA SER A 532 -7.57 -26.63 -6.21
C SER A 532 -8.79 -27.15 -5.44
N ILE A 533 -9.59 -26.27 -4.84
CA ILE A 533 -10.82 -26.63 -4.14
C ILE A 533 -11.87 -27.18 -5.11
N GLN A 534 -11.99 -26.57 -6.30
CA GLN A 534 -12.93 -27.02 -7.34
C GLN A 534 -12.56 -28.41 -7.87
N LEU A 535 -11.27 -28.63 -8.17
CA LEU A 535 -10.74 -29.94 -8.58
C LEU A 535 -10.91 -30.99 -7.47
N GLY A 536 -10.66 -30.63 -6.20
CA GLY A 536 -10.87 -31.54 -5.07
C GLY A 536 -12.32 -31.97 -4.87
N ARG A 537 -13.30 -31.11 -5.19
CA ARG A 537 -14.73 -31.45 -5.20
C ARG A 537 -15.14 -32.35 -6.37
N GLU A 538 -14.44 -32.26 -7.51
CA GLU A 538 -14.69 -33.14 -8.66
C GLU A 538 -14.23 -34.58 -8.39
N TYR A 539 -13.14 -34.80 -7.66
CA TYR A 539 -12.67 -36.15 -7.28
C TYR A 539 -13.61 -36.89 -6.31
N THR A 540 -14.40 -36.17 -5.51
CA THR A 540 -15.40 -36.79 -4.62
C THR A 540 -16.71 -37.19 -5.31
N ASN A 541 -16.89 -36.83 -6.59
CA ASN A 541 -18.12 -37.10 -7.35
C ASN A 541 -18.04 -38.32 -8.29
N ILE A 542 -17.00 -39.15 -8.20
CA ILE A 542 -16.97 -40.44 -8.90
C ILE A 542 -17.93 -41.40 -8.18
N ARG A 543 -19.19 -41.42 -8.62
CA ARG A 543 -20.10 -42.53 -8.34
C ARG A 543 -19.55 -43.77 -9.04
N TYR A 544 -19.08 -44.75 -8.27
CA TYR A 544 -18.88 -46.11 -8.75
C TYR A 544 -20.20 -46.58 -9.36
N SER A 545 -20.23 -46.71 -10.68
CA SER A 545 -21.32 -47.37 -11.40
C SER A 545 -21.08 -48.86 -11.22
N ASN A 546 -21.66 -49.46 -10.18
CA ASN A 546 -21.69 -50.91 -10.03
C ASN A 546 -22.76 -51.47 -10.97
N ASP A 547 -22.30 -52.06 -12.07
CA ASP A 547 -23.04 -53.08 -12.80
C ASP A 547 -23.24 -54.31 -11.91
N THR A 548 -24.48 -54.58 -11.50
CA THR A 548 -24.87 -55.93 -11.06
C THR A 548 -26.27 -56.28 -11.52
N ASN A 549 -26.33 -57.44 -12.18
CA ASN A 549 -27.44 -58.13 -12.80
C ASN A 549 -28.73 -58.29 -11.96
N SER A 550 -29.85 -58.15 -12.67
CA SER A 550 -31.16 -58.81 -12.56
C SER A 550 -31.39 -59.87 -11.46
N LEU A 551 -32.43 -59.67 -10.63
CA LEU A 551 -33.72 -60.40 -10.64
C LEU A 551 -34.64 -59.91 -9.49
N PRO A 552 -35.98 -60.04 -9.62
CA PRO A 552 -36.94 -59.28 -8.82
C PRO A 552 -37.53 -60.10 -7.66
N ASN A 553 -37.99 -59.42 -6.60
CA ASN A 553 -39.33 -59.69 -6.07
C ASN A 553 -39.84 -58.64 -5.07
N SER A 554 -41.06 -58.22 -5.37
CA SER A 554 -42.12 -57.65 -4.54
C SER A 554 -42.04 -57.85 -3.03
N ASN A 555 -42.33 -56.79 -2.27
CA ASN A 555 -43.64 -56.69 -1.60
C ASN A 555 -43.88 -55.32 -0.94
N LEU A 556 -45.11 -54.83 -1.14
CA LEU A 556 -45.77 -53.75 -0.43
C LEU A 556 -45.83 -54.04 1.09
N SER A 557 -45.76 -52.99 1.91
CA SER A 557 -46.92 -52.61 2.74
C SER A 557 -46.62 -51.37 3.60
N SER A 558 -47.63 -50.53 3.64
CA SER A 558 -47.80 -49.28 4.39
C SER A 558 -48.57 -49.52 5.69
N SER A 559 -48.18 -48.84 6.78
CA SER A 559 -49.09 -48.24 7.81
C SER A 559 -48.25 -47.60 8.93
N LEU A 560 -48.45 -46.30 9.21
CA LEU A 560 -49.11 -45.70 10.41
C LEU A 560 -48.65 -46.32 11.75
N SER A 561 -48.29 -45.62 12.83
CA SER A 561 -48.55 -44.28 13.39
C SER A 561 -47.76 -44.21 14.71
N GLY A 562 -47.07 -43.14 15.09
CA GLY A 562 -47.60 -42.12 16.00
C GLY A 562 -46.70 -41.86 17.22
N ILE A 563 -46.70 -40.59 17.69
CA ILE A 563 -46.38 -40.08 19.04
C ILE A 563 -44.87 -40.07 19.40
N GLY A 564 -44.20 -38.93 19.55
CA GLY A 564 -44.25 -38.00 20.71
C GLY A 564 -43.41 -38.59 21.87
N SER A 565 -42.40 -37.99 22.50
CA SER A 565 -42.00 -36.60 22.69
C SER A 565 -40.58 -36.55 23.29
N THR A 566 -39.88 -35.43 23.05
CA THR A 566 -38.99 -34.69 23.97
C THR A 566 -37.91 -35.42 24.80
N THR A 567 -36.66 -34.98 24.66
CA THR A 567 -35.90 -34.35 25.77
C THR A 567 -34.67 -33.58 25.26
N THR A 568 -34.84 -32.27 25.25
CA THR A 568 -33.93 -31.22 25.74
C THR A 568 -32.54 -31.56 26.28
N LEU A 569 -31.62 -30.66 25.86
CA LEU A 569 -30.61 -29.93 26.64
C LEU A 569 -29.13 -30.36 26.59
N ASN A 570 -28.38 -29.34 26.15
CA ASN A 570 -27.18 -28.78 26.76
C ASN A 570 -25.80 -29.19 26.25
N ARG A 571 -25.20 -28.14 25.70
CA ARG A 571 -23.83 -27.95 25.30
C ARG A 571 -23.09 -27.29 26.45
N SER A 572 -21.87 -27.78 26.69
CA SER A 572 -20.73 -27.26 27.49
C SER A 572 -20.22 -28.42 28.36
N VAL A 573 -18.93 -28.72 28.52
CA VAL A 573 -17.67 -27.97 28.47
C VAL A 573 -16.52 -29.00 28.27
N LEU A 574 -15.31 -28.51 27.97
CA LEU A 574 -13.97 -29.02 28.38
C LEU A 574 -13.02 -29.58 27.28
N ASN A 575 -11.93 -28.82 27.13
CA ASN A 575 -10.51 -29.21 27.24
C ASN A 575 -10.09 -30.62 26.79
N LEU A 576 -9.07 -30.66 25.94
CA LEU A 576 -8.22 -31.84 25.74
C LEU A 576 -6.76 -31.54 26.12
N PRO A 577 -6.04 -32.49 26.75
CA PRO A 577 -4.75 -32.28 27.38
C PRO A 577 -3.55 -32.67 26.49
N TYR A 578 -2.36 -32.48 27.07
CA TYR A 578 -1.01 -32.64 26.52
C TYR A 578 -0.45 -34.08 26.65
N SER A 579 0.61 -34.36 25.86
CA SER A 579 1.71 -35.35 26.01
C SER A 579 1.59 -36.73 25.30
N PRO A 580 2.70 -37.47 24.99
CA PRO A 580 4.14 -37.11 24.88
C PRO A 580 4.89 -37.71 23.64
N SER A 581 6.18 -37.39 23.53
CA SER A 581 7.21 -37.78 22.54
C SER A 581 7.63 -39.27 22.54
N ILE A 582 7.94 -39.86 21.36
CA ILE A 582 8.81 -41.06 21.21
C ILE A 582 9.72 -40.98 19.96
N VAL A 583 11.03 -41.04 20.27
CA VAL A 583 12.27 -41.48 19.59
C VAL A 583 12.21 -42.10 18.18
N THR A 584 13.09 -41.61 17.29
CA THR A 584 13.49 -42.19 15.99
C THR A 584 14.66 -43.19 16.12
N PRO A 585 14.66 -44.31 15.36
CA PRO A 585 15.83 -45.20 15.24
C PRO A 585 16.77 -44.80 14.07
N PRO A 586 18.03 -45.29 14.04
CA PRO A 586 19.12 -44.72 13.26
C PRO A 586 19.22 -45.28 11.83
N VAL A 587 19.66 -44.43 10.89
CA VAL A 587 19.99 -44.81 9.51
C VAL A 587 21.45 -45.23 9.43
N VAL A 588 21.67 -46.45 8.94
CA VAL A 588 22.98 -47.08 8.71
C VAL A 588 23.55 -46.64 7.35
N LEU A 589 24.83 -46.27 7.34
CA LEU A 589 25.65 -45.96 6.15
C LEU A 589 26.28 -47.24 5.56
N ARG A 590 26.13 -47.42 4.23
CA ARG A 590 26.99 -48.17 3.28
C ARG A 590 26.40 -48.00 1.87
N SER A 591 27.08 -48.09 0.74
CA SER A 591 28.45 -47.84 0.25
C SER A 591 28.35 -47.90 -1.30
N GLU A 592 29.25 -47.21 -2.01
CA GLU A 592 29.23 -46.98 -3.47
C GLU A 592 29.04 -48.22 -4.37
N SER A 593 28.33 -48.05 -5.49
CA SER A 593 28.67 -48.72 -6.76
C SER A 593 28.15 -47.95 -7.99
N LYS A 594 29.04 -47.80 -8.97
CA LYS A 594 28.91 -47.07 -10.24
C LYS A 594 27.82 -47.65 -11.17
N LYS A 595 27.09 -46.79 -11.91
CA LYS A 595 26.72 -47.05 -13.32
C LYS A 595 26.24 -45.79 -14.10
N GLN A 596 27.01 -45.52 -15.17
CA GLN A 596 26.83 -44.81 -16.47
C GLN A 596 25.81 -43.67 -16.69
N PRO A 597 26.23 -42.57 -17.37
CA PRO A 597 25.37 -41.45 -17.76
C PRO A 597 24.62 -41.70 -19.08
N ARG A 598 23.36 -41.23 -19.16
CA ARG A 598 22.56 -41.21 -20.40
C ARG A 598 22.58 -39.81 -21.03
N ALA A 599 22.64 -39.80 -22.35
CA ALA A 599 23.03 -38.70 -23.24
C ALA A 599 22.18 -37.43 -23.16
N VAL A 600 22.86 -36.30 -23.32
CA VAL A 600 22.33 -34.94 -23.49
C VAL A 600 21.91 -34.76 -24.94
N SER A 601 20.65 -34.39 -25.18
CA SER A 601 20.17 -33.95 -26.49
C SER A 601 20.34 -32.43 -26.62
N ASP A 602 21.25 -32.02 -27.51
CA ASP A 602 21.45 -30.64 -27.93
C ASP A 602 20.23 -30.10 -28.67
N ILE A 603 19.60 -29.05 -28.11
CA ILE A 603 18.74 -28.14 -28.86
C ILE A 603 19.24 -26.71 -28.57
N GLN A 604 19.96 -26.15 -29.55
CA GLN A 604 20.38 -24.75 -29.58
C GLN A 604 19.17 -23.85 -29.82
N LEU A 605 18.93 -22.91 -28.91
CA LEU A 605 18.03 -21.77 -29.12
C LEU A 605 18.81 -20.60 -29.77
N PRO A 606 18.22 -19.85 -30.71
CA PRO A 606 18.93 -18.84 -31.49
C PRO A 606 19.28 -17.59 -30.66
N ARG A 607 20.51 -17.10 -30.86
CA ARG A 607 21.07 -15.88 -30.26
C ARG A 607 20.47 -14.63 -30.95
N PRO A 608 20.10 -13.56 -30.22
CA PRO A 608 19.65 -12.31 -30.83
C PRO A 608 20.83 -11.55 -31.47
N PRO A 609 20.59 -10.74 -32.52
CA PRO A 609 21.63 -10.01 -33.24
C PRO A 609 22.27 -8.92 -32.36
N GLU A 610 23.61 -8.87 -32.38
CA GLU A 610 24.40 -7.74 -31.91
C GLU A 610 24.31 -6.62 -32.95
N ASP A 611 23.63 -5.52 -32.59
CA ASP A 611 24.01 -4.14 -32.94
C ASP A 611 22.85 -3.18 -32.70
N LEU A 612 22.89 -2.44 -31.59
CA LEU A 612 22.20 -1.15 -31.45
C LEU A 612 23.09 -0.15 -30.71
N PRO A 613 23.14 1.12 -31.16
CA PRO A 613 24.17 2.09 -30.80
C PRO A 613 24.06 2.60 -29.36
N ARG A 614 25.22 2.83 -28.74
CA ARG A 614 25.38 3.39 -27.39
C ARG A 614 24.73 4.78 -27.29
N PRO A 615 23.85 5.05 -26.30
CA PRO A 615 23.43 6.40 -26.00
C PRO A 615 24.51 7.12 -25.17
N THR A 616 24.96 8.24 -25.72
CA THR A 616 25.90 9.23 -25.19
C THR A 616 25.59 9.62 -23.74
N ILE A 617 26.61 9.50 -22.89
CA ILE A 617 26.64 9.94 -21.50
C ILE A 617 26.72 11.47 -21.49
N TYR A 618 25.75 12.15 -20.89
CA TYR A 618 25.86 13.58 -20.57
C TYR A 618 26.25 13.75 -19.09
N GLU A 619 27.45 14.26 -18.85
CA GLU A 619 27.91 14.76 -17.56
C GLU A 619 27.28 16.13 -17.25
N ASN A 620 26.74 16.28 -16.04
CA ASN A 620 26.17 17.53 -15.55
C ASN A 620 27.27 18.49 -15.08
N ILE A 621 27.61 19.48 -15.92
CA ILE A 621 28.39 20.67 -15.54
C ILE A 621 27.39 21.79 -15.14
N PRO A 622 27.57 22.51 -14.01
CA PRO A 622 26.64 23.55 -13.58
C PRO A 622 26.74 24.79 -14.48
N VAL A 623 25.64 25.17 -15.14
CA VAL A 623 25.56 26.38 -15.98
C VAL A 623 25.28 27.60 -15.10
N LYS A 624 26.22 28.55 -15.10
CA LYS A 624 26.02 29.94 -14.66
C LYS A 624 25.19 30.71 -15.68
N GLU A 625 24.34 31.59 -15.16
CA GLU A 625 23.41 32.49 -15.85
C GLU A 625 23.91 33.08 -17.18
N ARG A 626 23.06 33.03 -18.20
CA ARG A 626 23.17 33.88 -19.39
C ARG A 626 21.87 34.62 -19.65
N LYS A 627 21.97 35.96 -19.59
CA LYS A 627 20.99 36.93 -20.05
C LYS A 627 20.84 36.86 -21.57
N LEU A 628 19.60 36.96 -22.04
CA LEU A 628 19.19 37.19 -23.41
C LEU A 628 19.72 38.54 -23.92
N ILE A 629 20.07 38.65 -25.21
CA ILE A 629 19.59 39.66 -26.17
C ILE A 629 20.11 39.36 -27.60
N ASN A 630 19.23 39.66 -28.55
CA ASN A 630 19.24 39.53 -30.01
C ASN A 630 20.52 39.95 -30.76
N ASN A 631 20.74 39.24 -31.88
CA ASN A 631 21.56 39.70 -33.02
C ASN A 631 20.76 40.67 -33.90
N SER A 632 21.35 41.84 -34.20
CA SER A 632 21.24 42.50 -35.51
C SER A 632 22.48 43.36 -35.71
N THR A 633 23.15 43.09 -36.82
CA THR A 633 24.45 43.58 -37.24
C THR A 633 24.34 44.98 -37.86
N VAL A 634 25.13 45.96 -37.38
CA VAL A 634 25.69 47.03 -38.22
C VAL A 634 27.10 47.36 -37.71
N VAL A 635 28.05 47.33 -38.63
CA VAL A 635 29.49 47.53 -38.44
C VAL A 635 29.78 49.03 -38.24
N CYS A 636 30.58 49.38 -37.23
CA CYS A 636 31.42 50.58 -37.28
C CYS A 636 32.70 50.36 -36.45
N VAL A 637 33.83 50.72 -37.05
CA VAL A 637 35.19 50.43 -36.61
C VAL A 637 35.67 51.52 -35.64
N THR A 638 36.12 51.14 -34.45
CA THR A 638 37.00 51.97 -33.60
C THR A 638 38.00 51.10 -32.84
N GLN A 639 39.29 51.45 -32.92
CA GLN A 639 40.42 50.76 -32.28
C GLN A 639 40.34 50.72 -30.73
N PRO A 640 40.99 49.76 -30.06
CA PRO A 640 40.92 49.59 -28.60
C PRO A 640 41.88 50.52 -27.82
N PRO A 641 41.54 50.94 -26.60
CA PRO A 641 42.45 51.64 -25.69
C PRO A 641 43.43 50.67 -24.98
N PRO A 642 44.59 51.17 -24.49
CA PRO A 642 45.69 50.34 -23.99
C PRO A 642 45.42 49.75 -22.58
N PRO A 643 46.13 48.68 -22.18
CA PRO A 643 45.89 47.98 -20.92
C PRO A 643 46.42 48.76 -19.70
N PRO A 644 45.77 48.66 -18.53
CA PRO A 644 46.26 49.26 -17.28
C PRO A 644 47.42 48.44 -16.67
N PRO A 645 48.30 49.07 -15.86
CA PRO A 645 49.58 48.52 -15.46
C PRO A 645 49.47 47.44 -14.39
N ARG A 646 50.32 46.39 -14.50
CA ARG A 646 50.57 45.41 -13.45
C ARG A 646 51.18 46.10 -12.22
N LYS A 647 50.63 45.84 -11.04
CA LYS A 647 51.37 46.01 -9.79
C LYS A 647 51.88 44.65 -9.32
N THR A 648 53.20 44.64 -9.13
CA THR A 648 54.05 43.73 -8.37
C THR A 648 53.53 43.44 -6.98
#